data_AF-A0AAV0J522-F1
#
_entry.id   AF-A0AAV0J522-F1
#
_cell.length_a   1.000
_cell.length_b   1.000
_cell.length_c   1.000
_cell.angle_alpha   90.00
_cell.angle_beta   90.00
_cell.angle_gamma   90.00
#
_symmetry.space_group_name_H-M   'P 1'
#
loop_
_entity.id
_entity.type
_entity.pdbx_description
1 polymer ?
#
loop_
_entity_poly.entity_id
_entity_poly.type
_entity_poly.pdbx_seq_one_letter_code
_entity_poly.pdbx_strand_id
1 'polypeptide(L)'
;MTSLSRELVFLILQFLEEEKFKESVHKLEKESGFYFNMKYFDEKVQAGEWDEVEKYLAGFTKVDDNRYSMKIFFEIRKQKYLEALDKQDKAKAVEILVGDLKVFSTFNEELYKEITQLLTLNNFRENEQLSKYGDTKTARSIMLIELKKLIEANPLFRDKLAFPSLKASRLRTLINQSLNWQHQLCKNPRSNPDIKTLFIDHTCSPTNGPLAPGPVVNLSVAAVAKPAAYTPLGAHGPFPPAAAAATPGALAGWMANASASSSVQAAVVTASSIPVPQNQVSVLKRPRTPTATPGMVEYQGPDHELMKRLRPAQSVEEVCVILITLKSPLQATYPTSQQQWSLDDLPRTVALVMHQGSNVMSMDFHPSHYSLLLVGSANGEITLWELVVRQRLASKPFKVWDMQSCSLQFQASMVKDTPIAVTRVAWSPDGSFVGVAFSKHLVHLYSLPGPNELRQHLELDAHAGGVNDLAFAHPNKQLCVVTCGDDKIIKVWDLTGKKVFNFEGHEAPVYSICPHHKENIQFIFSTDVDGKIKAWLYDNMGSRVDYDAPGRWCTTMLYSADGSRLFSCGTSKEGESYLVEWNESEGAIRRRYSGFGKKSVAGVAQFDTTQNHFLAVGEDSRIKFWDMDDTSMLTSTEADGGLPVSFLFSWAVSSTSR
;
A
#
# COMPACT_ATOMS: atom_id res chain seq x y z
N MET A 1 6.83 1.63 -14.24
CA MET A 1 6.23 0.32 -13.91
C MET A 1 7.34 -0.67 -13.59
N THR A 2 7.21 -1.40 -12.48
CA THR A 2 8.22 -2.36 -12.00
C THR A 2 8.19 -3.65 -12.83
N SER A 3 9.28 -4.42 -12.84
CA SER A 3 9.35 -5.71 -13.54
C SER A 3 8.26 -6.69 -13.08
N LEU A 4 7.95 -6.66 -11.78
CA LEU A 4 6.95 -7.51 -11.13
C LEU A 4 5.55 -7.40 -11.79
N SER A 5 5.12 -6.18 -12.16
CA SER A 5 3.80 -6.00 -12.78
C SER A 5 3.73 -6.59 -14.19
N ARG A 6 4.86 -6.62 -14.92
CA ARG A 6 4.96 -7.24 -16.25
C ARG A 6 4.88 -8.77 -16.15
N GLU A 7 5.62 -9.37 -15.21
CA GLU A 7 5.61 -10.83 -15.01
C GLU A 7 4.23 -11.34 -14.56
N LEU A 8 3.54 -10.62 -13.67
CA LEU A 8 2.19 -10.96 -13.24
C LEU A 8 1.18 -10.93 -14.40
N VAL A 9 1.26 -9.94 -15.30
CA VAL A 9 0.39 -9.91 -16.49
C VAL A 9 0.62 -11.12 -17.40
N PHE A 10 1.87 -11.57 -17.59
CA PHE A 10 2.14 -12.80 -18.36
C PHE A 10 1.57 -14.06 -17.69
N LEU A 11 1.62 -14.15 -16.36
CA LEU A 11 1.00 -15.24 -15.60
C LEU A 11 -0.52 -15.26 -15.75
N ILE A 12 -1.16 -14.07 -15.76
CA ILE A 12 -2.61 -13.93 -15.96
C ILE A 12 -2.99 -14.26 -17.41
N LEU A 13 -2.24 -13.77 -18.41
CA LEU A 13 -2.46 -14.09 -19.82
C LEU A 13 -2.37 -15.61 -20.08
N GLN A 14 -1.36 -16.28 -19.51
CA GLN A 14 -1.25 -17.74 -19.58
C GLN A 14 -2.48 -18.43 -18.97
N PHE A 15 -2.92 -18.03 -17.78
CA PHE A 15 -4.07 -18.62 -17.12
C PHE A 15 -5.37 -18.41 -17.91
N LEU A 16 -5.60 -17.21 -18.46
CA LEU A 16 -6.80 -16.93 -19.27
C LEU A 16 -6.83 -17.75 -20.57
N GLU A 17 -5.67 -17.99 -21.21
CA GLU A 17 -5.58 -18.88 -22.38
C GLU A 17 -5.82 -20.36 -22.01
N GLU A 18 -5.24 -20.83 -20.90
CA GLU A 18 -5.45 -22.20 -20.37
C GLU A 18 -6.93 -22.46 -20.03
N GLU A 19 -7.64 -21.49 -19.44
CA GLU A 19 -9.07 -21.53 -19.13
C GLU A 19 -9.98 -21.09 -20.32
N LYS A 20 -9.38 -20.80 -21.50
CA LYS A 20 -10.06 -20.48 -22.77
C LYS A 20 -10.85 -19.16 -22.83
N PHE A 21 -10.54 -18.18 -21.96
CA PHE A 21 -11.13 -16.84 -21.95
C PHE A 21 -10.54 -15.91 -23.03
N LYS A 22 -10.64 -16.30 -24.30
CA LYS A 22 -9.95 -15.64 -25.43
C LYS A 22 -10.20 -14.13 -25.57
N GLU A 23 -11.44 -13.67 -25.38
CA GLU A 23 -11.75 -12.23 -25.45
C GLU A 23 -11.00 -11.44 -24.36
N SER A 24 -10.96 -11.98 -23.13
CA SER A 24 -10.22 -11.41 -22.01
C SER A 24 -8.71 -11.41 -22.26
N VAL A 25 -8.16 -12.47 -22.89
CA VAL A 25 -6.74 -12.53 -23.30
C VAL A 25 -6.41 -11.36 -24.22
N HIS A 26 -7.09 -11.22 -25.36
CA HIS A 26 -6.74 -10.20 -26.36
C HIS A 26 -7.05 -8.78 -25.90
N LYS A 27 -8.06 -8.60 -25.03
CA LYS A 27 -8.31 -7.33 -24.37
C LYS A 27 -7.18 -6.94 -23.42
N LEU A 28 -6.69 -7.88 -22.61
CA LEU A 28 -5.55 -7.64 -21.70
C LEU A 28 -4.23 -7.44 -22.45
N GLU A 29 -3.98 -8.18 -23.53
CA GLU A 29 -2.84 -7.94 -24.45
C GLU A 29 -2.84 -6.48 -24.94
N LYS A 30 -3.98 -6.01 -25.45
CA LYS A 30 -4.16 -4.64 -25.93
C LYS A 30 -4.01 -3.60 -24.83
N GLU A 31 -4.68 -3.78 -23.69
CA GLU A 31 -4.72 -2.77 -22.61
C GLU A 31 -3.37 -2.68 -21.87
N SER A 32 -2.61 -3.78 -21.78
CA SER A 32 -1.27 -3.78 -21.18
C SER A 32 -0.16 -3.38 -22.15
N GLY A 33 -0.32 -3.63 -23.45
CA GLY A 33 0.70 -3.38 -24.47
C GLY A 33 1.99 -4.18 -24.31
N PHE A 34 2.02 -5.23 -23.48
CA PHE A 34 3.23 -6.00 -23.14
C PHE A 34 3.53 -7.17 -24.10
N TYR A 35 2.51 -7.70 -24.77
CA TYR A 35 2.64 -8.82 -25.71
C TYR A 35 1.72 -8.63 -26.91
N PHE A 36 2.29 -8.69 -28.11
CA PHE A 36 1.55 -8.60 -29.37
C PHE A 36 1.37 -10.00 -29.95
N ASN A 37 0.14 -10.50 -29.94
CA ASN A 37 -0.18 -11.84 -30.39
C ASN A 37 -0.30 -11.90 -31.91
N MET A 38 0.83 -12.16 -32.56
CA MET A 38 0.93 -12.24 -34.03
C MET A 38 -0.05 -13.26 -34.63
N LYS A 39 -0.40 -14.33 -33.90
CA LYS A 39 -1.37 -15.34 -34.36
C LYS A 39 -2.80 -14.80 -34.36
N TYR A 40 -3.22 -14.13 -33.29
CA TYR A 40 -4.52 -13.46 -33.24
C TYR A 40 -4.66 -12.38 -34.33
N PHE A 41 -3.60 -11.59 -34.53
CA PHE A 41 -3.54 -10.58 -35.59
C PHE A 41 -3.69 -11.20 -37.00
N ASP A 42 -2.97 -12.30 -37.27
CA ASP A 42 -3.10 -13.10 -38.51
C ASP A 42 -4.55 -13.58 -38.72
N GLU A 43 -5.14 -14.23 -37.71
CA GLU A 43 -6.53 -14.72 -37.76
C GLU A 43 -7.53 -13.60 -38.08
N LYS A 44 -7.39 -12.41 -37.48
CA LYS A 44 -8.28 -11.26 -37.72
C LYS A 44 -8.08 -10.60 -39.08
N VAL A 45 -6.84 -10.49 -39.56
CA VAL A 45 -6.55 -10.00 -40.92
C VAL A 45 -7.09 -10.97 -41.98
N GLN A 46 -6.95 -12.28 -41.78
CA GLN A 46 -7.47 -13.29 -42.70
C GLN A 46 -9.01 -13.32 -42.72
N ALA A 47 -9.65 -13.16 -41.56
CA ALA A 47 -11.10 -12.97 -41.46
C ALA A 47 -11.57 -11.68 -42.15
N GLY A 48 -10.74 -10.62 -42.14
CA GLY A 48 -11.08 -9.29 -42.66
C GLY A 48 -11.92 -8.47 -41.68
N GLU A 49 -11.74 -8.70 -40.39
CA GLU A 49 -12.36 -7.95 -39.31
C GLU A 49 -11.60 -6.62 -39.08
N TRP A 50 -11.55 -5.78 -40.12
CA TRP A 50 -10.65 -4.62 -40.20
C TRP A 50 -10.72 -3.66 -39.00
N ASP A 51 -11.91 -3.45 -38.46
CA ASP A 51 -12.09 -2.55 -37.32
C ASP A 51 -11.51 -3.13 -36.02
N GLU A 52 -11.52 -4.46 -35.83
CA GLU A 52 -10.84 -5.11 -34.69
C GLU A 52 -9.32 -5.17 -34.91
N VAL A 53 -8.85 -5.33 -36.15
CA VAL A 53 -7.43 -5.27 -36.52
C VAL A 53 -6.83 -3.91 -36.15
N GLU A 54 -7.48 -2.80 -36.55
CA GLU A 54 -7.04 -1.44 -36.16
C GLU A 54 -7.17 -1.20 -34.65
N LYS A 55 -8.27 -1.64 -34.04
CA LYS A 55 -8.52 -1.52 -32.59
C LYS A 55 -7.51 -2.29 -31.74
N TYR A 56 -7.00 -3.43 -32.20
CA TYR A 56 -5.94 -4.19 -31.52
C TYR A 56 -4.57 -3.50 -31.69
N LEU A 57 -4.21 -3.11 -32.92
CA LEU A 57 -2.97 -2.36 -33.20
C LEU A 57 -2.85 -1.06 -32.40
N ALA A 58 -3.97 -0.35 -32.18
CA ALA A 58 -4.02 0.89 -31.41
C ALA A 58 -3.58 0.74 -29.93
N GLY A 59 -3.49 -0.48 -29.38
CA GLY A 59 -2.88 -0.74 -28.06
C GLY A 59 -1.34 -0.71 -28.08
N PHE A 60 -0.72 -0.79 -29.26
CA PHE A 60 0.73 -0.93 -29.43
C PHE A 60 1.36 0.24 -30.19
N THR A 61 0.62 0.86 -31.12
CA THR A 61 1.10 2.00 -31.91
C THR A 61 -0.04 2.80 -32.58
N LYS A 62 0.25 4.03 -32.99
CA LYS A 62 -0.62 4.96 -33.73
C LYS A 62 -0.03 5.31 -35.10
N VAL A 63 -0.85 5.94 -35.95
CA VAL A 63 -0.49 6.32 -37.33
C VAL A 63 0.71 7.29 -37.37
N ASP A 64 0.80 8.15 -36.36
CA ASP A 64 1.75 9.26 -36.22
C ASP A 64 3.05 8.89 -35.48
N ASP A 65 3.14 7.71 -34.85
CA ASP A 65 4.30 7.33 -34.03
C ASP A 65 5.62 7.23 -34.83
N ASN A 66 5.61 6.53 -35.96
CA ASN A 66 6.77 6.34 -36.83
C ASN A 66 6.40 5.84 -38.23
N ARG A 67 7.38 5.83 -39.15
CA ARG A 67 7.21 5.44 -40.57
C ARG A 67 6.73 3.99 -40.75
N TYR A 68 7.10 3.05 -39.89
CA TYR A 68 6.63 1.67 -39.97
C TYR A 68 5.16 1.60 -39.56
N SER A 69 4.77 2.23 -38.45
CA SER A 69 3.39 2.33 -37.98
C SER A 69 2.47 2.97 -39.03
N MET A 70 2.90 4.09 -39.61
CA MET A 70 2.20 4.75 -40.71
C MET A 70 1.97 3.81 -41.90
N LYS A 71 2.99 3.04 -42.32
CA LYS A 71 2.85 2.08 -43.42
C LYS A 71 1.94 0.89 -43.05
N ILE A 72 1.97 0.40 -41.81
CA ILE A 72 1.07 -0.64 -41.31
C ILE A 72 -0.39 -0.21 -41.44
N PHE A 73 -0.75 0.96 -40.91
CA PHE A 73 -2.12 1.48 -41.02
C PHE A 73 -2.52 1.80 -42.46
N PHE A 74 -1.59 2.31 -43.27
CA PHE A 74 -1.84 2.58 -44.69
C PHE A 74 -2.19 1.31 -45.48
N GLU A 75 -1.40 0.23 -45.39
CA GLU A 75 -1.69 -1.01 -46.12
C GLU A 75 -3.01 -1.66 -45.67
N ILE A 76 -3.31 -1.64 -44.36
CA ILE A 76 -4.58 -2.15 -43.82
C ILE A 76 -5.78 -1.37 -44.39
N ARG A 77 -5.73 -0.04 -44.36
CA ARG A 77 -6.83 0.82 -44.84
C ARG A 77 -6.96 0.79 -46.36
N LYS A 78 -5.84 0.66 -47.07
CA LYS A 78 -5.81 0.42 -48.52
C LYS A 78 -6.46 -0.92 -48.87
N GLN A 79 -6.18 -2.00 -48.14
CA GLN A 79 -6.82 -3.30 -48.36
C GLN A 79 -8.33 -3.25 -48.04
N LYS A 80 -8.72 -2.61 -46.93
CA LYS A 80 -10.12 -2.33 -46.56
C LYS A 80 -10.88 -1.60 -47.68
N TYR A 81 -10.24 -0.61 -48.32
CA TYR A 81 -10.77 0.13 -49.47
C TYR A 81 -10.86 -0.71 -50.75
N LEU A 82 -9.81 -1.45 -51.11
CA LEU A 82 -9.81 -2.33 -52.30
C LEU A 82 -10.89 -3.42 -52.19
N GLU A 83 -11.15 -3.95 -50.99
CA GLU A 83 -12.24 -4.91 -50.76
C GLU A 83 -13.65 -4.30 -50.84
N ALA A 84 -13.81 -2.98 -50.60
CA ALA A 84 -15.07 -2.29 -50.86
C ALA A 84 -15.29 -2.10 -52.37
N LEU A 85 -14.25 -1.74 -53.12
CA LEU A 85 -14.28 -1.66 -54.58
C LEU A 85 -14.56 -3.02 -55.23
N ASP A 86 -13.95 -4.10 -54.72
CA ASP A 86 -14.16 -5.47 -55.23
C ASP A 86 -15.60 -5.97 -55.04
N LYS A 87 -16.26 -5.51 -53.97
CA LYS A 87 -17.69 -5.73 -53.71
C LYS A 87 -18.63 -4.79 -54.48
N GLN A 88 -18.07 -3.89 -55.30
CA GLN A 88 -18.78 -2.80 -55.99
C GLN A 88 -19.51 -1.82 -55.05
N ASP A 89 -19.18 -1.80 -53.76
CA ASP A 89 -19.74 -0.89 -52.76
C ASP A 89 -19.01 0.47 -52.82
N LYS A 90 -19.34 1.25 -53.86
CA LYS A 90 -18.74 2.58 -54.08
C LYS A 90 -19.05 3.56 -52.95
N ALA A 91 -20.18 3.41 -52.25
CA ALA A 91 -20.52 4.27 -51.12
C ALA A 91 -19.56 4.05 -49.94
N LYS A 92 -19.36 2.79 -49.53
CA LYS A 92 -18.40 2.42 -48.50
C LYS A 92 -16.94 2.71 -48.91
N ALA A 93 -16.61 2.54 -50.19
CA ALA A 93 -15.28 2.90 -50.70
C ALA A 93 -15.00 4.41 -50.53
N VAL A 94 -15.98 5.29 -50.82
CA VAL A 94 -15.86 6.75 -50.58
C VAL A 94 -15.74 7.06 -49.08
N GLU A 95 -16.51 6.40 -48.22
CA GLU A 95 -16.42 6.56 -46.76
C GLU A 95 -15.00 6.24 -46.25
N ILE A 96 -14.43 5.10 -46.63
CA ILE A 96 -13.06 4.69 -46.28
C ILE A 96 -12.03 5.67 -46.89
N LEU A 97 -12.24 6.13 -48.13
CA LEU A 97 -11.31 7.07 -48.79
C LEU A 97 -11.22 8.42 -48.07
N VAL A 98 -12.35 8.92 -47.56
CA VAL A 98 -12.44 10.22 -46.88
C VAL A 98 -12.10 10.14 -45.39
N GLY A 99 -12.56 9.10 -44.69
CA GLY A 99 -12.34 8.90 -43.26
C GLY A 99 -10.98 8.29 -42.93
N ASP A 100 -10.66 7.16 -43.57
CA ASP A 100 -9.51 6.34 -43.19
C ASP A 100 -8.23 6.71 -43.97
N LEU A 101 -8.35 6.99 -45.27
CA LEU A 101 -7.19 7.18 -46.16
C LEU A 101 -6.76 8.65 -46.36
N LYS A 102 -7.66 9.63 -46.18
CA LYS A 102 -7.34 11.05 -46.40
C LYS A 102 -6.20 11.56 -45.52
N VAL A 103 -6.03 11.00 -44.32
CA VAL A 103 -4.93 11.33 -43.40
C VAL A 103 -3.53 11.10 -44.00
N PHE A 104 -3.40 10.22 -45.00
CA PHE A 104 -2.12 9.95 -45.65
C PHE A 104 -1.77 10.95 -46.77
N SER A 105 -2.72 11.76 -47.23
CA SER A 105 -2.50 12.76 -48.29
C SER A 105 -1.48 13.83 -47.92
N THR A 106 -1.29 14.11 -46.63
CA THR A 106 -0.25 15.03 -46.11
C THR A 106 1.17 14.50 -46.29
N PHE A 107 1.34 13.20 -46.54
CA PHE A 107 2.65 12.56 -46.74
C PHE A 107 2.91 12.22 -48.21
N ASN A 108 1.87 11.86 -48.97
CA ASN A 108 1.95 11.66 -50.42
C ASN A 108 0.61 12.01 -51.08
N GLU A 109 0.52 13.22 -51.63
CA GLU A 109 -0.68 13.73 -52.28
C GLU A 109 -0.94 13.04 -53.64
N GLU A 110 0.11 12.64 -54.36
CA GLU A 110 0.01 11.94 -55.65
C GLU A 110 -0.61 10.56 -55.46
N LEU A 111 -0.14 9.79 -54.48
CA LEU A 111 -0.70 8.49 -54.12
C LEU A 111 -2.18 8.59 -53.71
N TYR A 112 -2.58 9.66 -53.01
CA TYR A 112 -3.99 9.88 -52.69
C TYR A 112 -4.83 10.18 -53.94
N LYS A 113 -4.29 10.93 -54.91
CA LYS A 113 -4.93 11.16 -56.22
C LYS A 113 -5.06 9.87 -57.03
N GLU A 114 -4.02 9.04 -57.08
CA GLU A 114 -4.06 7.72 -57.74
C GLU A 114 -5.14 6.82 -57.13
N ILE A 115 -5.19 6.71 -55.79
CA ILE A 115 -6.21 5.90 -55.09
C ILE A 115 -7.62 6.45 -55.33
N THR A 116 -7.78 7.78 -55.41
CA THR A 116 -9.07 8.43 -55.72
C THR A 116 -9.52 8.13 -57.15
N GLN A 117 -8.60 8.08 -58.13
CA GLN A 117 -8.92 7.73 -59.52
C GLN A 117 -9.52 6.32 -59.65
N LEU A 118 -9.20 5.39 -58.74
CA LEU A 118 -9.78 4.02 -58.75
C LEU A 118 -11.30 4.00 -58.62
N LEU A 119 -11.95 5.03 -58.04
CA LEU A 119 -13.41 5.15 -57.99
C LEU A 119 -14.04 5.37 -59.38
N THR A 120 -13.28 5.97 -60.31
CA THR A 120 -13.74 6.29 -61.67
C THR A 120 -13.74 5.07 -62.59
N LEU A 121 -12.93 4.05 -62.27
CA LEU A 121 -12.87 2.80 -63.00
C LEU A 121 -14.13 1.94 -62.75
N ASN A 122 -14.44 1.07 -63.71
CA ASN A 122 -15.45 0.03 -63.53
C ASN A 122 -14.87 -1.17 -62.77
N ASN A 123 -13.61 -1.53 -63.07
CA ASN A 123 -12.83 -2.49 -62.30
C ASN A 123 -11.46 -1.87 -61.96
N PHE A 124 -11.13 -1.78 -60.67
CA PHE A 124 -9.86 -1.20 -60.22
C PHE A 124 -8.62 -1.98 -60.71
N ARG A 125 -8.79 -3.24 -61.17
CA ARG A 125 -7.74 -4.06 -61.80
C ARG A 125 -7.33 -3.57 -63.19
N GLU A 126 -8.06 -2.62 -63.78
CA GLU A 126 -7.64 -1.90 -65.00
C GLU A 126 -6.42 -0.99 -64.73
N ASN A 127 -6.14 -0.65 -63.47
CA ASN A 127 -4.91 0.05 -63.08
C ASN A 127 -3.69 -0.88 -63.14
N GLU A 128 -2.61 -0.43 -63.79
CA GLU A 128 -1.39 -1.23 -64.02
C GLU A 128 -0.79 -1.81 -62.72
N GLN A 129 -0.75 -1.04 -61.63
CA GLN A 129 -0.21 -1.48 -60.35
C GLN A 129 -1.09 -2.54 -59.65
N LEU A 130 -2.40 -2.55 -59.94
CA LEU A 130 -3.39 -3.45 -59.33
C LEU A 130 -3.85 -4.57 -60.27
N SER A 131 -3.31 -4.64 -61.49
CA SER A 131 -3.56 -5.70 -62.48
C SER A 131 -3.31 -7.13 -61.94
N LYS A 132 -2.39 -7.26 -60.97
CA LYS A 132 -2.06 -8.53 -60.30
C LYS A 132 -2.91 -8.84 -59.06
N TYR A 133 -3.89 -8.00 -58.72
CA TYR A 133 -4.76 -8.22 -57.58
C TYR A 133 -5.74 -9.36 -57.88
N GLY A 134 -5.52 -10.52 -57.26
CA GLY A 134 -6.34 -11.71 -57.43
C GLY A 134 -7.65 -11.66 -56.63
N ASP A 135 -7.90 -12.72 -55.86
CA ASP A 135 -8.99 -12.81 -54.90
C ASP A 135 -8.63 -12.16 -53.54
N THR A 136 -9.64 -11.86 -52.74
CA THR A 136 -9.43 -11.17 -51.45
C THR A 136 -8.61 -11.98 -50.44
N LYS A 137 -8.63 -13.33 -50.48
CA LYS A 137 -7.88 -14.16 -49.51
C LYS A 137 -6.39 -14.19 -49.85
N THR A 138 -6.04 -14.32 -51.13
CA THR A 138 -4.64 -14.19 -51.55
C THR A 138 -4.11 -12.78 -51.34
N ALA A 139 -4.92 -11.74 -51.63
CA ALA A 139 -4.56 -10.35 -51.33
C ALA A 139 -4.26 -10.11 -49.84
N ARG A 140 -5.17 -10.53 -48.93
CA ARG A 140 -4.95 -10.49 -47.47
C ARG A 140 -3.67 -11.21 -47.05
N SER A 141 -3.43 -12.40 -47.61
CA SER A 141 -2.24 -13.21 -47.30
C SER A 141 -0.93 -12.56 -47.75
N ILE A 142 -0.92 -11.93 -48.94
CA ILE A 142 0.24 -11.18 -49.46
C ILE A 142 0.49 -9.93 -48.61
N MET A 143 -0.56 -9.15 -48.32
CA MET A 143 -0.47 -7.98 -47.45
C MET A 143 0.05 -8.36 -46.06
N LEU A 144 -0.45 -9.44 -45.46
CA LEU A 144 -0.03 -9.92 -44.15
C LEU A 144 1.47 -10.26 -44.08
N ILE A 145 2.07 -10.80 -45.15
CA ILE A 145 3.52 -11.04 -45.22
C ILE A 145 4.30 -9.72 -45.11
N GLU A 146 3.81 -8.64 -45.75
CA GLU A 146 4.42 -7.32 -45.63
C GLU A 146 4.18 -6.71 -44.25
N LEU A 147 2.96 -6.82 -43.69
CA LEU A 147 2.65 -6.35 -42.34
C LEU A 147 3.54 -7.02 -41.28
N LYS A 148 3.80 -8.33 -41.38
CA LYS A 148 4.70 -9.05 -40.47
C LYS A 148 6.10 -8.44 -40.48
N LYS A 149 6.69 -8.21 -41.67
CA LYS A 149 8.00 -7.54 -41.79
C LYS A 149 8.00 -6.12 -41.21
N LEU A 150 6.93 -5.36 -41.41
CA LEU A 150 6.82 -4.01 -40.88
C LEU A 150 6.68 -3.99 -39.36
N ILE A 151 5.96 -4.94 -38.77
CA ILE A 151 5.83 -5.12 -37.33
C ILE A 151 7.17 -5.55 -36.71
N GLU A 152 7.86 -6.52 -37.32
CA GLU A 152 9.19 -6.99 -36.89
C GLU A 152 10.27 -5.88 -36.96
N ALA A 153 10.19 -5.01 -37.96
CA ALA A 153 11.10 -3.88 -38.12
C ALA A 153 10.76 -2.66 -37.24
N ASN A 154 9.55 -2.60 -36.66
CA ASN A 154 9.08 -1.44 -35.91
C ASN A 154 9.63 -1.44 -34.47
N PRO A 155 10.38 -0.42 -34.05
CA PRO A 155 10.97 -0.36 -32.71
C PRO A 155 9.97 -0.50 -31.55
N LEU A 156 8.71 -0.10 -31.74
CA LEU A 156 7.66 -0.16 -30.72
C LEU A 156 7.19 -1.58 -30.39
N PHE A 157 7.48 -2.55 -31.25
CA PHE A 157 7.16 -3.97 -31.07
C PHE A 157 8.35 -4.81 -30.60
N ARG A 158 9.54 -4.20 -30.48
CA ARG A 158 10.72 -4.86 -29.88
C ARG A 158 10.36 -5.38 -28.48
N ASP A 159 10.81 -6.59 -28.18
CA ASP A 159 10.58 -7.32 -26.92
C ASP A 159 9.10 -7.58 -26.55
N LYS A 160 8.17 -7.43 -27.52
CA LYS A 160 6.72 -7.71 -27.37
C LYS A 160 6.22 -8.86 -28.26
N LEU A 161 7.01 -9.32 -29.23
CA LEU A 161 6.63 -10.37 -30.18
C LEU A 161 6.88 -11.80 -29.64
N ALA A 162 7.63 -11.94 -28.55
CA ALA A 162 7.92 -13.22 -27.92
C ALA A 162 7.18 -13.34 -26.58
N PHE A 163 6.41 -14.41 -26.41
CA PHE A 163 5.84 -14.77 -25.12
C PHE A 163 6.93 -15.44 -24.25
N PRO A 164 7.09 -15.07 -22.96
CA PRO A 164 8.12 -15.65 -22.10
C PRO A 164 7.87 -17.14 -21.84
N SER A 165 8.95 -17.90 -21.69
CA SER A 165 8.89 -19.35 -21.43
C SER A 165 8.44 -19.65 -20.00
N LEU A 166 7.13 -19.67 -19.79
CA LEU A 166 6.49 -20.07 -18.53
C LEU A 166 6.20 -21.58 -18.51
N LYS A 167 6.31 -22.21 -17.33
CA LYS A 167 5.83 -23.58 -17.12
C LYS A 167 4.30 -23.58 -17.23
N ALA A 168 3.70 -24.65 -17.77
CA ALA A 168 2.25 -24.81 -17.81
C ALA A 168 1.62 -24.59 -16.42
N SER A 169 0.49 -23.88 -16.37
CA SER A 169 -0.28 -23.60 -15.16
C SER A 169 0.56 -22.95 -14.04
N ARG A 170 1.52 -22.07 -14.37
CA ARG A 170 2.42 -21.46 -13.39
C ARG A 170 1.68 -20.61 -12.35
N LEU A 171 0.68 -19.84 -12.76
CA LEU A 171 -0.14 -19.04 -11.83
C LEU A 171 -0.89 -19.96 -10.84
N ARG A 172 -1.60 -20.97 -11.35
CA ARG A 172 -2.29 -22.00 -10.53
C ARG A 172 -1.30 -22.74 -9.60
N THR A 173 -0.08 -22.99 -10.06
CA THR A 173 0.98 -23.60 -9.23
C THR A 173 1.43 -22.68 -8.09
N LEU A 174 1.66 -21.39 -8.37
CA LEU A 174 2.02 -20.39 -7.35
C LEU A 174 0.91 -20.21 -6.31
N ILE A 175 -0.34 -20.11 -6.78
CA ILE A 175 -1.55 -20.12 -5.96
C ILE A 175 -1.60 -21.36 -5.07
N ASN A 176 -1.43 -22.56 -5.64
CA ASN A 176 -1.44 -23.79 -4.84
C ASN A 176 -0.27 -23.85 -3.84
N GLN A 177 0.89 -23.27 -4.16
CA GLN A 177 2.02 -23.16 -3.23
C GLN A 177 1.69 -22.23 -2.06
N SER A 178 1.07 -21.07 -2.28
CA SER A 178 0.65 -20.17 -1.19
C SER A 178 -0.47 -20.79 -0.34
N LEU A 179 -1.45 -21.44 -0.97
CA LEU A 179 -2.53 -22.17 -0.29
C LEU A 179 -2.01 -23.30 0.61
N ASN A 180 -1.08 -24.11 0.10
CA ASN A 180 -0.45 -25.18 0.88
C ASN A 180 0.38 -24.62 2.05
N TRP A 181 1.03 -23.47 1.87
CA TRP A 181 1.80 -22.81 2.93
C TRP A 181 0.90 -22.24 4.02
N GLN A 182 -0.19 -21.54 3.68
CA GLN A 182 -1.23 -21.10 4.62
C GLN A 182 -1.81 -22.29 5.39
N HIS A 183 -2.09 -23.39 4.70
CA HIS A 183 -2.62 -24.62 5.30
C HIS A 183 -1.63 -25.29 6.27
N GLN A 184 -0.33 -25.30 5.98
CA GLN A 184 0.71 -25.79 6.89
C GLN A 184 0.83 -24.94 8.17
N LEU A 185 0.55 -23.64 8.09
CA LEU A 185 0.56 -22.73 9.24
C LEU A 185 -0.76 -22.76 10.04
N CYS A 186 -1.78 -23.47 9.56
CA CYS A 186 -3.03 -23.64 10.27
C CYS A 186 -2.85 -24.46 11.56
N LYS A 187 -3.48 -24.05 12.66
CA LYS A 187 -3.41 -24.75 13.96
C LYS A 187 -3.95 -26.19 13.94
N ASN A 188 -4.87 -26.53 13.02
CA ASN A 188 -5.50 -27.85 12.90
C ASN A 188 -5.68 -28.23 11.41
N PRO A 189 -4.61 -28.55 10.67
CA PRO A 189 -4.67 -28.75 9.22
C PRO A 189 -5.53 -29.98 8.86
N ARG A 190 -6.66 -29.74 8.17
CA ARG A 190 -7.51 -30.81 7.62
C ARG A 190 -6.83 -31.46 6.42
N SER A 191 -7.03 -32.77 6.19
CA SER A 191 -6.45 -33.47 5.03
C SER A 191 -6.90 -32.93 3.66
N ASN A 192 -8.05 -32.28 3.61
CA ASN A 192 -8.54 -31.56 2.43
C ASN A 192 -9.12 -30.20 2.88
N PRO A 193 -8.39 -29.08 2.75
CA PRO A 193 -8.86 -27.77 3.18
C PRO A 193 -9.87 -27.17 2.19
N ASP A 194 -11.02 -26.73 2.69
CA ASP A 194 -12.04 -26.00 1.91
C ASP A 194 -11.64 -24.52 1.81
N ILE A 195 -10.77 -24.19 0.85
CA ILE A 195 -10.25 -22.83 0.66
C ILE A 195 -11.05 -22.12 -0.43
N LYS A 196 -11.94 -21.22 0.00
CA LYS A 196 -12.91 -20.53 -0.88
C LYS A 196 -12.40 -19.24 -1.50
N THR A 197 -11.28 -18.71 -1.00
CA THR A 197 -10.75 -17.41 -1.38
C THR A 197 -9.24 -17.36 -1.16
N LEU A 198 -8.54 -16.59 -1.99
CA LEU A 198 -7.13 -16.23 -1.82
C LEU A 198 -6.95 -14.88 -1.09
N PHE A 199 -8.04 -14.14 -0.91
CA PHE A 199 -8.04 -12.81 -0.28
C PHE A 199 -8.06 -12.87 1.25
N ILE A 200 -8.13 -14.06 1.85
CA ILE A 200 -8.15 -14.30 3.29
C ILE A 200 -7.32 -15.57 3.57
N ASP A 201 -6.45 -15.53 4.57
CA ASP A 201 -5.68 -16.71 4.99
C ASP A 201 -6.59 -17.87 5.43
N HIS A 202 -6.24 -19.10 5.04
CA HIS A 202 -7.03 -20.27 5.39
C HIS A 202 -6.96 -20.60 6.89
N THR A 203 -8.09 -20.47 7.59
CA THR A 203 -8.26 -20.98 8.97
C THR A 203 -9.10 -22.25 9.00
N CYS A 204 -8.53 -23.35 9.51
CA CYS A 204 -9.25 -24.62 9.66
C CYS A 204 -10.12 -24.59 10.93
N SER A 205 -11.45 -24.77 10.77
CA SER A 205 -12.35 -24.85 11.93
C SER A 205 -12.06 -26.11 12.76
N PRO A 206 -12.08 -26.02 14.11
CA PRO A 206 -11.78 -27.16 14.98
C PRO A 206 -12.72 -28.33 14.71
N THR A 207 -12.17 -29.54 14.73
CA THR A 207 -12.94 -30.78 14.60
C THR A 207 -13.56 -31.17 15.94
N ASN A 208 -14.88 -31.41 15.91
CA ASN A 208 -15.75 -31.92 16.99
C ASN A 208 -16.23 -30.90 18.04
N GLY A 209 -17.37 -30.28 17.72
CA GLY A 209 -18.40 -29.81 18.65
C GLY A 209 -19.77 -30.25 18.07
N PRO A 210 -20.82 -30.46 18.88
CA PRO A 210 -22.02 -31.18 18.44
C PRO A 210 -22.80 -30.44 17.35
N LEU A 211 -23.45 -31.22 16.48
CA LEU A 211 -24.37 -30.74 15.45
C LEU A 211 -25.47 -29.85 16.05
N ALA A 212 -25.42 -28.56 15.77
CA ALA A 212 -26.55 -27.65 15.98
C ALA A 212 -27.50 -27.72 14.77
N PRO A 213 -28.83 -27.54 14.94
CA PRO A 213 -29.80 -27.77 13.86
C PRO A 213 -29.73 -26.72 12.77
N GLY A 214 -30.03 -27.11 11.52
CA GLY A 214 -30.18 -26.17 10.41
C GLY A 214 -31.38 -25.22 10.59
N PRO A 215 -31.37 -24.05 9.94
CA PRO A 215 -32.39 -23.03 10.12
C PRO A 215 -33.75 -23.46 9.56
N VAL A 216 -34.81 -23.22 10.34
CA VAL A 216 -36.20 -23.38 9.87
C VAL A 216 -36.54 -22.27 8.89
N VAL A 217 -36.72 -22.62 7.62
CA VAL A 217 -37.28 -21.71 6.61
C VAL A 217 -38.75 -22.08 6.39
N ASN A 218 -39.65 -21.27 6.95
CA ASN A 218 -41.06 -21.30 6.55
C ASN A 218 -41.18 -20.67 5.16
N LEU A 219 -41.58 -21.45 4.15
CA LEU A 219 -42.16 -20.94 2.91
C LEU A 219 -43.14 -21.95 2.30
N SER A 220 -44.09 -21.43 1.53
CA SER A 220 -45.41 -22.03 1.25
C SER A 220 -45.44 -23.16 0.23
N VAL A 221 -46.43 -24.05 0.38
CA VAL A 221 -46.70 -25.20 -0.48
C VAL A 221 -47.21 -24.79 -1.86
N ALA A 222 -46.55 -25.29 -2.92
CA ALA A 222 -47.16 -25.55 -4.22
C ALA A 222 -46.52 -26.82 -4.81
N ALA A 223 -47.32 -27.69 -5.43
CA ALA A 223 -46.88 -29.01 -5.88
C ALA A 223 -46.39 -29.02 -7.34
N VAL A 224 -45.55 -30.00 -7.72
CA VAL A 224 -45.79 -30.94 -8.85
C VAL A 224 -44.60 -31.91 -9.07
N ALA A 225 -44.94 -33.19 -9.30
CA ALA A 225 -44.24 -34.31 -9.98
C ALA A 225 -42.76 -34.68 -9.76
N LYS A 226 -42.53 -36.00 -9.66
CA LYS A 226 -41.23 -36.72 -9.76
C LYS A 226 -40.72 -36.77 -11.22
N PRO A 227 -39.45 -37.14 -11.46
CA PRO A 227 -39.23 -38.53 -11.89
C PRO A 227 -37.98 -39.25 -11.33
N ALA A 228 -38.08 -40.60 -11.37
CA ALA A 228 -37.03 -41.63 -11.48
C ALA A 228 -35.81 -41.68 -10.53
N ALA A 229 -35.50 -42.90 -10.08
CA ALA A 229 -34.40 -43.22 -9.17
C ALA A 229 -33.16 -43.78 -9.89
N TYR A 230 -32.01 -43.68 -9.23
CA TYR A 230 -30.90 -44.63 -9.37
C TYR A 230 -30.46 -45.12 -7.98
N THR A 231 -30.16 -46.41 -7.87
CA THR A 231 -29.72 -47.09 -6.63
C THR A 231 -28.18 -47.17 -6.54
N PRO A 232 -27.63 -47.36 -5.33
CA PRO A 232 -26.24 -46.96 -5.01
C PRO A 232 -25.24 -48.12 -5.00
N LEU A 233 -23.94 -47.81 -5.07
CA LEU A 233 -22.85 -48.75 -4.76
C LEU A 233 -21.60 -48.06 -4.17
N GLY A 234 -21.10 -48.64 -3.07
CA GLY A 234 -19.65 -48.83 -2.82
C GLY A 234 -18.83 -47.67 -2.27
N ALA A 235 -18.45 -47.75 -0.99
CA ALA A 235 -17.39 -46.94 -0.40
C ALA A 235 -16.02 -47.62 -0.55
N HIS A 236 -14.95 -46.87 -0.87
CA HIS A 236 -13.57 -47.33 -0.76
C HIS A 236 -12.62 -46.25 -0.24
N GLY A 237 -11.69 -46.69 0.62
CA GLY A 237 -10.60 -45.91 1.21
C GLY A 237 -9.31 -45.88 0.36
N PRO A 238 -8.17 -45.48 0.95
CA PRO A 238 -7.17 -44.66 0.26
C PRO A 238 -6.04 -45.40 -0.50
N PHE A 239 -5.36 -44.62 -1.35
CA PHE A 239 -4.22 -44.98 -2.21
C PHE A 239 -2.92 -45.35 -1.45
N PRO A 240 -2.12 -46.27 -2.01
CA PRO A 240 -0.66 -46.36 -1.83
C PRO A 240 0.13 -45.69 -3.00
N PRO A 241 1.46 -45.51 -2.90
CA PRO A 241 2.20 -44.47 -3.65
C PRO A 241 2.90 -44.91 -4.96
N ALA A 242 3.62 -43.95 -5.56
CA ALA A 242 4.18 -43.95 -6.91
C ALA A 242 5.22 -45.04 -7.26
N ALA A 243 5.35 -45.30 -8.57
CA ALA A 243 6.43 -46.06 -9.19
C ALA A 243 7.02 -45.29 -10.39
N ALA A 244 8.27 -45.58 -10.75
CA ALA A 244 9.10 -44.74 -11.62
C ALA A 244 9.22 -45.23 -13.09
N ALA A 245 9.65 -44.29 -13.94
CA ALA A 245 10.36 -44.40 -15.21
C ALA A 245 10.38 -45.74 -16.01
N ALA A 246 9.99 -45.65 -17.29
CA ALA A 246 10.42 -46.58 -18.33
C ALA A 246 10.63 -45.88 -19.70
N THR A 247 11.80 -46.09 -20.29
CA THR A 247 12.25 -45.87 -21.68
C THR A 247 13.35 -46.92 -21.96
N PRO A 248 13.73 -47.31 -23.21
CA PRO A 248 13.54 -46.61 -24.49
C PRO A 248 13.25 -47.49 -25.74
N GLY A 249 13.19 -46.86 -26.92
CA GLY A 249 13.41 -47.49 -28.25
C GLY A 249 12.15 -47.86 -29.05
N ALA A 250 12.11 -47.79 -30.38
CA ALA A 250 13.10 -47.32 -31.37
C ALA A 250 12.45 -47.04 -32.74
N LEU A 251 13.09 -46.23 -33.61
CA LEU A 251 13.39 -46.51 -35.04
C LEU A 251 14.08 -45.30 -35.71
N ALA A 252 14.79 -45.52 -36.82
CA ALA A 252 15.85 -44.64 -37.35
C ALA A 252 15.70 -44.27 -38.85
N GLY A 253 16.52 -43.32 -39.36
CA GLY A 253 16.54 -42.99 -40.80
C GLY A 253 17.49 -41.86 -41.27
N TRP A 254 18.78 -42.18 -41.45
CA TRP A 254 19.83 -41.59 -42.32
C TRP A 254 19.79 -40.12 -42.85
N MET A 255 20.91 -39.39 -42.64
CA MET A 255 21.91 -39.14 -43.70
C MET A 255 23.30 -38.82 -43.09
N ALA A 256 24.38 -38.84 -43.88
CA ALA A 256 25.73 -39.15 -43.40
C ALA A 256 26.84 -38.09 -43.65
N ASN A 257 27.88 -38.17 -42.80
CA ASN A 257 29.30 -37.83 -43.00
C ASN A 257 29.76 -36.43 -43.46
N ALA A 258 30.48 -35.75 -42.56
CA ALA A 258 31.87 -35.32 -42.80
C ALA A 258 32.65 -35.31 -41.46
N SER A 259 33.99 -35.34 -41.49
CA SER A 259 34.85 -35.88 -40.43
C SER A 259 35.91 -34.91 -39.86
N ALA A 260 36.71 -35.41 -38.89
CA ALA A 260 37.96 -34.86 -38.31
C ALA A 260 37.80 -33.79 -37.20
N SER A 261 37.98 -34.09 -35.88
CA SER A 261 39.20 -34.46 -35.10
C SER A 261 39.97 -33.24 -34.54
N SER A 262 40.50 -33.19 -33.30
CA SER A 262 40.64 -34.19 -32.22
C SER A 262 41.08 -33.58 -30.88
N SER A 263 40.79 -34.29 -29.76
CA SER A 263 41.63 -34.43 -28.53
C SER A 263 41.83 -33.20 -27.61
N VAL A 264 42.06 -33.30 -26.30
CA VAL A 264 42.40 -34.44 -25.39
C VAL A 264 41.54 -34.40 -24.10
N GLN A 265 41.28 -35.55 -23.48
CA GLN A 265 40.55 -35.69 -22.21
C GLN A 265 41.44 -35.58 -20.95
N ALA A 266 40.86 -34.94 -19.92
CA ALA A 266 40.71 -35.35 -18.52
C ALA A 266 41.59 -36.44 -17.86
N ALA A 267 41.89 -36.22 -16.56
CA ALA A 267 41.97 -37.28 -15.55
C ALA A 267 41.69 -36.73 -14.13
N VAL A 268 41.19 -37.59 -13.23
CA VAL A 268 40.78 -37.32 -11.83
C VAL A 268 41.42 -38.38 -10.91
N VAL A 269 41.96 -38.03 -9.73
CA VAL A 269 41.96 -38.89 -8.50
C VAL A 269 42.40 -38.15 -7.23
N THR A 270 42.12 -38.75 -6.06
CA THR A 270 42.41 -38.30 -4.67
C THR A 270 43.71 -38.97 -4.11
N ALA A 271 44.18 -38.87 -2.85
CA ALA A 271 43.56 -38.50 -1.56
C ALA A 271 44.57 -38.06 -0.44
N SER A 272 44.07 -38.07 0.80
CA SER A 272 44.69 -38.08 2.16
C SER A 272 46.00 -38.90 2.35
N SER A 273 46.88 -38.71 3.37
CA SER A 273 46.91 -37.89 4.62
C SER A 273 48.26 -37.98 5.41
N ILE A 274 48.63 -36.93 6.19
CA ILE A 274 49.28 -36.89 7.58
C ILE A 274 50.62 -37.68 7.81
N PRO A 275 51.70 -37.16 8.49
CA PRO A 275 51.72 -36.57 9.86
C PRO A 275 52.67 -35.38 10.18
N VAL A 276 52.66 -34.97 11.47
CA VAL A 276 53.36 -33.85 12.17
C VAL A 276 54.78 -34.25 12.68
N PRO A 277 55.63 -33.31 13.20
CA PRO A 277 55.72 -33.15 14.67
C PRO A 277 55.95 -31.71 15.22
N GLN A 278 55.95 -31.59 16.56
CA GLN A 278 55.88 -30.35 17.37
C GLN A 278 57.26 -29.78 17.79
N ASN A 279 57.26 -28.61 18.47
CA ASN A 279 58.08 -28.45 19.69
C ASN A 279 57.45 -27.48 20.73
N GLN A 280 57.73 -27.69 22.03
CA GLN A 280 57.24 -26.93 23.21
C GLN A 280 58.35 -26.01 23.81
N VAL A 281 58.20 -25.21 24.88
CA VAL A 281 58.25 -25.51 26.35
C VAL A 281 58.28 -24.14 27.13
N SER A 282 58.00 -23.94 28.44
CA SER A 282 56.85 -24.25 29.33
C SER A 282 57.05 -23.65 30.77
N VAL A 283 55.98 -23.11 31.41
CA VAL A 283 55.64 -23.22 32.86
C VAL A 283 56.52 -22.56 33.98
N LEU A 284 55.93 -21.70 34.88
CA LEU A 284 56.00 -21.80 36.39
C LEU A 284 55.39 -20.62 37.23
N LYS A 285 54.43 -20.97 38.13
CA LYS A 285 54.12 -20.51 39.53
C LYS A 285 53.74 -19.05 39.97
N ARG A 286 52.76 -19.03 40.91
CA ARG A 286 52.26 -17.98 41.87
C ARG A 286 53.22 -17.77 43.07
N PRO A 287 53.22 -16.65 43.86
CA PRO A 287 52.24 -16.44 44.98
C PRO A 287 51.91 -15.00 45.51
N ARG A 288 50.76 -14.91 46.23
CA ARG A 288 50.33 -14.08 47.41
C ARG A 288 50.92 -12.67 47.75
N THR A 289 50.01 -11.67 47.82
CA THR A 289 49.65 -10.68 48.93
C THR A 289 50.61 -10.43 50.12
N PRO A 290 50.61 -9.26 50.85
CA PRO A 290 49.45 -8.39 51.18
C PRO A 290 49.65 -6.85 51.44
N THR A 291 48.52 -6.15 51.69
CA THR A 291 48.25 -4.97 52.60
C THR A 291 49.14 -3.71 52.69
N ALA A 292 48.50 -2.52 52.58
CA ALA A 292 48.62 -1.41 53.56
C ALA A 292 47.48 -0.37 53.46
N THR A 293 46.73 -0.18 54.55
CA THR A 293 46.07 1.08 54.98
C THR A 293 46.53 1.33 56.43
N PRO A 294 46.62 2.58 56.91
CA PRO A 294 45.48 3.12 57.68
C PRO A 294 45.30 4.66 57.62
N GLY A 295 44.14 5.14 58.07
CA GLY A 295 43.84 6.57 58.22
C GLY A 295 42.40 6.83 58.68
N MET A 296 42.08 6.50 59.93
CA MET A 296 40.77 6.79 60.56
C MET A 296 40.60 8.28 60.89
N VAL A 297 39.35 8.79 60.81
CA VAL A 297 38.64 9.39 61.95
C VAL A 297 37.13 9.11 61.79
N GLU A 298 36.49 8.60 62.84
CA GLU A 298 35.03 8.44 62.96
C GLU A 298 34.37 9.65 63.64
N TYR A 299 33.08 9.86 63.39
CA TYR A 299 32.16 10.40 64.41
C TYR A 299 30.77 9.78 64.24
N GLN A 300 30.12 9.39 65.34
CA GLN A 300 28.87 8.62 65.33
C GLN A 300 27.79 9.23 66.24
N GLY A 301 26.54 9.26 65.72
CA GLY A 301 25.28 9.13 66.44
C GLY A 301 24.71 10.35 67.20
N PRO A 302 23.48 10.24 67.76
CA PRO A 302 22.51 9.13 67.65
C PRO A 302 21.07 9.55 67.24
N ASP A 303 20.14 8.59 67.29
CA ASP A 303 18.75 8.64 66.81
C ASP A 303 17.77 9.58 67.56
N HIS A 304 16.64 9.87 66.91
CA HIS A 304 15.33 9.92 67.60
C HIS A 304 14.14 9.72 66.62
N GLU A 305 13.35 8.65 66.79
CA GLU A 305 11.98 8.57 66.26
C GLU A 305 10.99 9.34 67.15
N LEU A 306 9.97 9.98 66.54
CA LEU A 306 8.60 10.01 67.07
C LEU A 306 7.56 10.46 66.01
N MET A 307 6.32 10.02 66.21
CA MET A 307 5.28 9.87 65.19
C MET A 307 4.34 11.08 64.97
N LYS A 308 3.70 11.10 63.78
CA LYS A 308 2.39 11.68 63.41
C LYS A 308 2.22 13.22 63.29
N ARG A 309 1.99 13.68 62.05
CA ARG A 309 0.63 14.06 61.59
C ARG A 309 0.50 14.17 60.07
N LEU A 310 -0.48 13.49 59.49
CA LEU A 310 -0.88 13.62 58.09
C LEU A 310 -1.72 14.89 57.86
N ARG A 311 -1.37 15.64 56.81
CA ARG A 311 -2.29 16.47 56.01
C ARG A 311 -1.85 16.32 54.55
N PRO A 312 -2.75 16.02 53.59
CA PRO A 312 -2.37 16.01 52.18
C PRO A 312 -2.18 17.45 51.71
N ALA A 313 -0.95 17.81 51.33
CA ALA A 313 -0.73 18.96 50.47
C ALA A 313 -1.16 18.59 49.05
N GLN A 314 -1.86 19.49 48.38
CA GLN A 314 -2.28 19.28 46.99
C GLN A 314 -1.03 19.20 46.10
N SER A 315 -0.89 18.10 45.36
CA SER A 315 0.09 18.00 44.28
C SER A 315 -0.32 18.96 43.17
N VAL A 316 0.45 20.04 43.00
CA VAL A 316 0.33 20.93 41.85
C VAL A 316 1.03 20.22 40.70
N GLU A 317 0.25 19.70 39.75
CA GLU A 317 0.77 18.95 38.60
C GLU A 317 1.26 19.92 37.51
N GLU A 318 2.55 19.83 37.21
CA GLU A 318 3.20 20.58 36.14
C GLU A 318 3.18 19.77 34.83
N VAL A 319 3.16 20.45 33.68
CA VAL A 319 3.25 19.81 32.37
C VAL A 319 4.22 20.61 31.49
N CYS A 320 5.25 19.95 30.98
CA CYS A 320 6.20 20.54 30.04
C CYS A 320 5.68 20.42 28.60
N VAL A 321 5.58 21.56 27.91
CA VAL A 321 5.64 21.59 26.44
C VAL A 321 7.12 21.53 26.04
N ILE A 322 7.41 21.01 24.85
CA ILE A 322 8.74 21.06 24.25
C ILE A 322 8.60 21.66 22.86
N LEU A 323 8.90 22.96 22.73
CA LEU A 323 9.22 23.53 21.44
C LEU A 323 10.70 23.35 21.13
N ILE A 324 10.99 23.21 19.84
CA ILE A 324 12.33 23.19 19.27
C ILE A 324 12.32 24.15 18.08
N THR A 325 13.11 25.21 18.15
CA THR A 325 13.21 26.22 17.09
C THR A 325 14.59 26.11 16.46
N LEU A 326 14.65 25.74 15.18
CA LEU A 326 15.89 25.86 14.41
C LEU A 326 16.20 27.34 14.13
N LYS A 327 17.49 27.70 14.20
CA LYS A 327 17.95 29.06 13.88
C LYS A 327 17.70 29.36 12.41
N SER A 328 17.03 30.48 12.12
CA SER A 328 16.87 30.99 10.76
C SER A 328 18.22 31.36 10.13
N PRO A 329 18.55 30.90 8.92
CA PRO A 329 19.67 31.44 8.17
C PRO A 329 19.35 32.86 7.70
N LEU A 330 20.13 33.84 8.14
CA LEU A 330 20.18 35.14 7.48
C LEU A 330 20.81 34.95 6.08
N GLN A 331 20.20 35.60 5.09
CA GLN A 331 20.61 35.70 3.68
C GLN A 331 22.02 35.18 3.31
N ALA A 332 22.06 34.07 2.55
CA ALA A 332 23.19 33.74 1.69
C ALA A 332 22.69 33.12 0.38
N THR A 333 23.21 33.60 -0.74
CA THR A 333 22.88 33.15 -2.10
C THR A 333 23.46 31.77 -2.42
N TYR A 334 22.67 30.95 -3.14
CA TYR A 334 23.04 29.68 -3.79
C TYR A 334 24.41 29.71 -4.51
N PRO A 335 25.18 28.60 -4.54
CA PRO A 335 24.74 27.40 -5.25
C PRO A 335 24.83 26.05 -4.51
N THR A 336 24.03 25.14 -5.05
CA THR A 336 23.86 23.70 -4.82
C THR A 336 25.06 22.94 -4.27
N SER A 337 25.02 22.59 -2.98
CA SER A 337 25.66 21.40 -2.41
C SER A 337 24.62 20.65 -1.58
N GLN A 338 24.70 19.32 -1.53
CA GLN A 338 23.92 18.54 -0.56
C GLN A 338 24.24 19.07 0.85
N GLN A 339 23.24 19.55 1.58
CA GLN A 339 23.45 20.00 2.95
C GLN A 339 23.80 18.79 3.82
N GLN A 340 25.05 18.74 4.25
CA GLN A 340 25.55 17.67 5.11
C GLN A 340 25.18 18.03 6.56
N TRP A 341 24.11 17.40 7.05
CA TRP A 341 23.60 17.56 8.40
C TRP A 341 24.63 17.16 9.46
N SER A 342 24.63 17.85 10.60
CA SER A 342 25.48 17.52 11.74
C SER A 342 24.64 16.97 12.90
N LEU A 343 25.24 16.12 13.74
CA LEU A 343 24.59 15.65 14.98
C LEU A 343 24.31 16.79 15.97
N ASP A 344 24.90 17.97 15.78
CA ASP A 344 24.69 19.15 16.61
C ASP A 344 23.46 19.98 16.20
N ASP A 345 22.84 19.66 15.05
CA ASP A 345 21.54 20.22 14.64
C ASP A 345 20.35 19.52 15.33
N LEU A 346 20.58 18.34 15.94
CA LEU A 346 19.57 17.63 16.72
C LEU A 346 19.33 18.32 18.08
N PRO A 347 18.06 18.50 18.49
CA PRO A 347 17.71 19.24 19.70
C PRO A 347 18.00 18.48 20.99
N ARG A 348 18.85 19.08 21.84
CA ARG A 348 19.27 18.51 23.13
C ARG A 348 18.68 19.24 24.35
N THR A 349 17.80 20.21 24.15
CA THR A 349 17.25 21.08 25.21
C THR A 349 15.81 21.50 24.92
N VAL A 350 14.98 21.61 25.96
CA VAL A 350 13.61 22.15 25.91
C VAL A 350 13.63 23.67 25.67
N ALA A 351 12.89 24.19 24.67
CA ALA A 351 12.85 25.64 24.42
C ALA A 351 11.66 26.39 25.06
N LEU A 352 10.53 25.72 25.34
CA LEU A 352 9.36 26.36 25.96
C LEU A 352 8.43 25.38 26.70
N VAL A 353 8.25 25.60 28.00
CA VAL A 353 7.19 24.99 28.84
C VAL A 353 5.96 25.90 28.91
N MET A 354 4.75 25.33 28.86
CA MET A 354 3.47 26.05 29.01
C MET A 354 2.47 25.24 29.85
N HIS A 355 1.70 25.90 30.71
CA HIS A 355 0.73 25.25 31.58
C HIS A 355 -0.68 25.23 30.97
N GLN A 356 -1.19 24.03 30.66
CA GLN A 356 -2.54 23.84 30.13
C GLN A 356 -3.62 23.84 31.23
N GLY A 357 -3.30 23.28 32.41
CA GLY A 357 -4.23 23.13 33.55
C GLY A 357 -5.04 21.82 33.57
N SER A 358 -4.86 20.97 32.56
CA SER A 358 -5.40 19.61 32.48
C SER A 358 -4.41 18.75 31.69
N ASN A 359 -4.45 17.42 31.85
CA ASN A 359 -3.63 16.53 31.04
C ASN A 359 -3.94 16.73 29.55
N VAL A 360 -2.91 16.82 28.72
CA VAL A 360 -3.04 16.92 27.27
C VAL A 360 -3.29 15.52 26.72
N MET A 361 -4.19 15.39 25.75
CA MET A 361 -4.50 14.12 25.08
C MET A 361 -4.14 14.11 23.60
N SER A 362 -4.09 15.28 22.96
CA SER A 362 -3.61 15.43 21.58
C SER A 362 -3.19 16.88 21.34
N MET A 363 -2.23 17.10 20.43
CA MET A 363 -1.79 18.43 20.01
C MET A 363 -1.41 18.40 18.53
N ASP A 364 -1.60 19.52 17.82
CA ASP A 364 -1.26 19.64 16.40
C ASP A 364 -0.95 21.10 15.99
N PHE A 365 0.02 21.28 15.10
CA PHE A 365 0.47 22.61 14.63
C PHE A 365 -0.29 23.05 13.38
N HIS A 366 -0.55 24.36 13.26
CA HIS A 366 -1.12 24.90 12.04
C HIS A 366 -0.14 24.72 10.86
N PRO A 367 -0.55 24.16 9.70
CA PRO A 367 0.36 23.69 8.65
C PRO A 367 1.23 24.79 8.00
N SER A 368 0.76 26.04 8.02
CA SER A 368 1.49 27.23 7.52
C SER A 368 1.88 28.26 8.59
N HIS A 369 1.39 28.11 9.83
CA HIS A 369 1.55 29.09 10.90
C HIS A 369 2.11 28.40 12.15
N TYR A 370 3.40 28.05 12.08
CA TYR A 370 4.10 27.24 13.08
C TYR A 370 4.15 27.82 14.51
N SER A 371 3.66 29.04 14.71
CA SER A 371 3.44 29.65 16.02
C SER A 371 2.08 29.28 16.64
N LEU A 372 1.14 28.75 15.86
CA LEU A 372 -0.18 28.32 16.31
C LEU A 372 -0.17 26.82 16.65
N LEU A 373 -0.47 26.52 17.90
CA LEU A 373 -0.61 25.16 18.42
C LEU A 373 -2.03 24.93 18.92
N LEU A 374 -2.68 23.90 18.37
CA LEU A 374 -3.94 23.39 18.87
C LEU A 374 -3.67 22.30 19.91
N VAL A 375 -4.38 22.33 21.02
CA VAL A 375 -4.23 21.37 22.13
C VAL A 375 -5.61 20.91 22.58
N GLY A 376 -5.79 19.59 22.68
CA GLY A 376 -6.96 18.93 23.26
C GLY A 376 -6.63 18.29 24.60
N SER A 377 -7.53 18.42 25.58
CA SER A 377 -7.29 18.03 26.97
C SER A 377 -8.26 16.97 27.50
N ALA A 378 -7.83 16.27 28.56
CA ALA A 378 -8.58 15.18 29.20
C ALA A 378 -9.87 15.64 29.90
N ASN A 379 -9.99 16.93 30.22
CA ASN A 379 -11.22 17.58 30.70
C ASN A 379 -12.22 17.93 29.58
N GLY A 380 -11.91 17.60 28.32
CA GLY A 380 -12.75 17.92 27.15
C GLY A 380 -12.56 19.33 26.61
N GLU A 381 -11.60 20.10 27.15
CA GLU A 381 -11.27 21.43 26.65
C GLU A 381 -10.37 21.35 25.41
N ILE A 382 -10.66 22.20 24.42
CA ILE A 382 -9.73 22.54 23.35
C ILE A 382 -9.21 23.96 23.54
N THR A 383 -7.93 24.17 23.24
CA THR A 383 -7.27 25.47 23.35
C THR A 383 -6.38 25.73 22.16
N LEU A 384 -6.46 26.95 21.62
CA LEU A 384 -5.54 27.45 20.59
C LEU A 384 -4.51 28.36 21.26
N TRP A 385 -3.23 28.10 21.02
CA TRP A 385 -2.11 28.85 21.59
C TRP A 385 -1.29 29.54 20.51
N GLU A 386 -0.86 30.77 20.79
CA GLU A 386 0.15 31.50 20.02
C GLU A 386 1.46 31.48 20.82
N LEU A 387 2.41 30.71 20.32
CA LEU A 387 3.61 30.26 21.03
C LEU A 387 4.67 31.36 21.15
N VAL A 388 4.75 32.29 20.20
CA VAL A 388 5.71 33.42 20.27
C VAL A 388 5.32 34.36 21.40
N VAL A 389 4.02 34.61 21.57
CA VAL A 389 3.45 35.47 22.62
C VAL A 389 3.17 34.69 23.92
N ARG A 390 3.23 33.34 23.86
CA ARG A 390 2.87 32.40 24.95
C ARG A 390 1.43 32.61 25.45
N GLN A 391 0.53 32.99 24.55
CA GLN A 391 -0.84 33.38 24.87
C GLN A 391 -1.84 32.33 24.39
N ARG A 392 -2.81 32.00 25.24
CA ARG A 392 -4.00 31.24 24.83
C ARG A 392 -4.93 32.18 24.05
N LEU A 393 -5.06 31.95 22.74
CA LEU A 393 -5.93 32.73 21.85
C LEU A 393 -7.41 32.36 22.03
N ALA A 394 -7.69 31.06 22.21
CA ALA A 394 -9.03 30.56 22.43
C ALA A 394 -9.04 29.38 23.43
N SER A 395 -10.12 29.30 24.20
CA SER A 395 -10.51 28.15 25.03
C SER A 395 -11.95 27.80 24.67
N LYS A 396 -12.26 26.53 24.40
CA LYS A 396 -13.64 26.02 24.28
C LYS A 396 -13.76 24.72 25.08
N PRO A 397 -14.61 24.66 26.13
CA PRO A 397 -14.94 23.40 26.77
C PRO A 397 -15.81 22.54 25.86
N PHE A 398 -15.81 21.21 26.07
CA PHE A 398 -16.77 20.32 25.44
C PHE A 398 -18.20 20.79 25.73
N LYS A 399 -19.01 20.88 24.68
CA LYS A 399 -20.43 21.19 24.73
C LYS A 399 -21.12 20.56 23.54
N VAL A 400 -22.24 19.87 23.75
CA VAL A 400 -23.14 19.41 22.66
C VAL A 400 -23.87 20.62 22.07
N TRP A 401 -23.87 20.78 20.75
CA TRP A 401 -24.44 21.95 20.09
C TRP A 401 -25.92 21.75 19.79
N ASP A 402 -26.30 20.57 19.29
CA ASP A 402 -27.70 20.16 19.12
C ASP A 402 -27.95 18.72 19.58
N MET A 403 -28.40 18.59 20.82
CA MET A 403 -28.78 17.31 21.43
C MET A 403 -29.92 16.59 20.70
N GLN A 404 -30.78 17.29 19.96
CA GLN A 404 -31.91 16.68 19.23
C GLN A 404 -31.45 15.99 17.95
N SER A 405 -30.37 16.47 17.33
CA SER A 405 -29.74 15.86 16.15
C SER A 405 -28.86 14.64 16.50
N CYS A 406 -28.40 14.51 17.75
CA CYS A 406 -27.63 13.34 18.18
C CYS A 406 -28.49 12.07 18.33
N SER A 407 -27.87 10.91 18.14
CA SER A 407 -28.52 9.60 18.28
C SER A 407 -28.99 9.31 19.70
N LEU A 408 -30.04 8.48 19.82
CA LEU A 408 -30.54 8.00 21.13
C LEU A 408 -29.46 7.25 21.93
N GLN A 409 -28.49 6.62 21.27
CA GLN A 409 -27.37 5.96 21.93
C GLN A 409 -26.44 6.99 22.60
N PHE A 410 -26.08 8.06 21.88
CA PHE A 410 -25.31 9.16 22.46
C PHE A 410 -26.09 9.84 23.61
N GLN A 411 -27.37 10.17 23.41
CA GLN A 411 -28.21 10.77 24.45
C GLN A 411 -28.24 9.91 25.73
N ALA A 412 -28.40 8.59 25.61
CA ALA A 412 -28.32 7.67 26.74
C ALA A 412 -26.92 7.60 27.38
N SER A 413 -25.85 7.76 26.58
CA SER A 413 -24.46 7.84 27.08
C SER A 413 -24.18 9.12 27.88
N MET A 414 -24.97 10.18 27.69
CA MET A 414 -24.87 11.44 28.45
C MET A 414 -25.58 11.40 29.79
N VAL A 415 -26.57 10.52 29.98
CA VAL A 415 -27.22 10.28 31.30
C VAL A 415 -26.23 9.64 32.29
N LYS A 416 -25.23 8.92 31.79
CA LYS A 416 -24.06 8.52 32.58
C LYS A 416 -23.12 9.73 32.65
N ASP A 417 -23.03 10.32 33.84
CA ASP A 417 -22.29 11.55 34.15
C ASP A 417 -20.76 11.34 34.15
N THR A 418 -20.26 10.78 33.05
CA THR A 418 -18.84 10.47 32.82
C THR A 418 -18.17 11.65 32.12
N PRO A 419 -16.97 12.07 32.58
CA PRO A 419 -16.22 13.15 31.94
C PRO A 419 -15.86 12.76 30.50
N ILE A 420 -15.84 13.77 29.63
CA ILE A 420 -15.57 13.61 28.21
C ILE A 420 -14.20 14.22 27.94
N ALA A 421 -13.28 13.40 27.45
CA ALA A 421 -11.94 13.84 27.05
C ALA A 421 -11.92 14.13 25.55
N VAL A 422 -11.01 15.02 25.13
CA VAL A 422 -10.57 15.05 23.72
C VAL A 422 -9.68 13.84 23.48
N THR A 423 -9.87 13.10 22.39
CA THR A 423 -9.03 11.96 22.01
C THR A 423 -8.02 12.33 20.92
N ARG A 424 -8.46 13.12 19.93
CA ARG A 424 -7.62 13.60 18.84
C ARG A 424 -7.98 15.04 18.47
N VAL A 425 -6.97 15.85 18.17
CA VAL A 425 -7.12 17.11 17.43
C VAL A 425 -6.31 17.04 16.14
N ALA A 426 -6.79 17.66 15.07
CA ALA A 426 -6.06 17.77 13.81
C ALA A 426 -6.44 19.06 13.06
N TRP A 427 -5.48 19.64 12.35
CA TRP A 427 -5.72 20.68 11.34
C TRP A 427 -6.05 20.06 9.98
N SER A 428 -6.85 20.75 9.18
CA SER A 428 -6.94 20.48 7.74
C SER A 428 -5.64 20.91 7.04
N PRO A 429 -5.24 20.28 5.91
CA PRO A 429 -3.96 20.59 5.24
C PRO A 429 -3.83 22.04 4.76
N ASP A 430 -4.94 22.74 4.58
CA ASP A 430 -5.01 24.16 4.22
C ASP A 430 -5.07 25.12 5.44
N GLY A 431 -5.21 24.59 6.66
CA GLY A 431 -5.34 25.35 7.91
C GLY A 431 -6.73 25.95 8.17
N SER A 432 -7.66 25.86 7.21
CA SER A 432 -8.99 26.48 7.31
C SER A 432 -9.90 25.87 8.36
N PHE A 433 -9.69 24.59 8.70
CA PHE A 433 -10.53 23.81 9.60
C PHE A 433 -9.72 23.09 10.69
N VAL A 434 -10.39 22.87 11.79
CA VAL A 434 -9.93 22.09 12.95
C VAL A 434 -10.92 20.97 13.20
N GLY A 435 -10.44 19.73 13.26
CA GLY A 435 -11.20 18.56 13.69
C GLY A 435 -10.86 18.19 15.13
N VAL A 436 -11.89 17.85 15.91
CA VAL A 436 -11.77 17.45 17.32
C VAL A 436 -12.62 16.20 17.55
N ALA A 437 -11.96 15.11 17.92
CA ALA A 437 -12.60 13.86 18.33
C ALA A 437 -12.67 13.77 19.86
N PHE A 438 -13.71 13.12 20.38
CA PHE A 438 -13.94 12.96 21.81
C PHE A 438 -14.01 11.49 22.24
N SER A 439 -13.89 11.24 23.54
CA SER A 439 -14.03 9.91 24.17
C SER A 439 -15.47 9.39 24.23
N LYS A 440 -16.40 10.05 23.55
CA LYS A 440 -17.78 9.63 23.25
C LYS A 440 -18.02 9.84 21.76
N HIS A 441 -19.26 9.66 21.30
CA HIS A 441 -19.62 9.50 19.90
C HIS A 441 -19.26 10.66 18.96
N LEU A 442 -18.97 11.85 19.52
CA LEU A 442 -18.95 13.09 18.77
C LEU A 442 -17.61 13.42 18.14
N VAL A 443 -17.69 14.09 16.99
CA VAL A 443 -16.62 14.92 16.41
C VAL A 443 -17.16 16.34 16.22
N HIS A 444 -16.35 17.35 16.57
CA HIS A 444 -16.61 18.75 16.23
C HIS A 444 -15.65 19.22 15.16
N LEU A 445 -16.18 19.91 14.15
CA LEU A 445 -15.40 20.70 13.21
C LEU A 445 -15.57 22.19 13.51
N TYR A 446 -14.45 22.89 13.64
CA TYR A 446 -14.39 24.33 13.73
C TYR A 446 -13.77 24.88 12.44
N SER A 447 -14.26 26.04 12.00
CA SER A 447 -13.61 26.86 10.98
C SER A 447 -12.77 27.93 11.65
N LEU A 448 -11.61 28.26 11.06
CA LEU A 448 -10.73 29.34 11.51
C LEU A 448 -10.69 30.47 10.46
N PRO A 449 -11.72 31.35 10.40
CA PRO A 449 -11.73 32.49 9.47
C PRO A 449 -10.66 33.56 9.77
N GLY A 450 -10.02 33.49 10.94
CA GLY A 450 -8.94 34.36 11.36
C GLY A 450 -8.25 33.84 12.63
N PRO A 451 -7.03 34.30 12.96
CA PRO A 451 -6.13 33.63 13.89
C PRO A 451 -6.67 33.41 15.31
N ASN A 452 -7.65 34.20 15.76
CA ASN A 452 -8.17 34.15 17.13
C ASN A 452 -9.61 33.62 17.25
N GLU A 453 -10.27 33.20 16.16
CA GLU A 453 -11.70 32.83 16.19
C GLU A 453 -11.95 31.38 15.76
N LEU A 454 -12.02 30.46 16.73
CA LEU A 454 -12.58 29.12 16.51
C LEU A 454 -14.11 29.20 16.42
N ARG A 455 -14.63 29.16 15.19
CA ARG A 455 -16.07 29.23 14.89
C ARG A 455 -16.62 27.83 14.65
N GLN A 456 -17.68 27.48 15.39
CA GLN A 456 -18.41 26.22 15.21
C GLN A 456 -18.88 26.06 13.76
N HIS A 457 -18.53 24.95 13.11
CA HIS A 457 -18.90 24.65 11.73
C HIS A 457 -19.84 23.43 11.64
N LEU A 458 -19.48 22.31 12.27
CA LEU A 458 -20.28 21.08 12.22
C LEU A 458 -20.11 20.21 13.47
N GLU A 459 -21.20 19.59 13.93
CA GLU A 459 -21.22 18.54 14.96
C GLU A 459 -21.63 17.21 14.30
N LEU A 460 -20.86 16.15 14.55
CA LEU A 460 -21.02 14.82 13.96
C LEU A 460 -21.22 13.78 15.07
N ASP A 461 -22.34 13.07 15.09
CA ASP A 461 -22.48 11.79 15.81
C ASP A 461 -21.82 10.70 14.96
N ALA A 462 -20.51 10.55 15.15
CA ALA A 462 -19.65 9.85 14.21
C ALA A 462 -19.65 8.34 14.46
N HIS A 463 -19.47 7.88 15.71
CA HIS A 463 -19.28 6.46 16.04
C HIS A 463 -20.12 6.01 17.24
N ALA A 464 -20.51 4.73 17.26
CA ALA A 464 -21.24 4.14 18.38
C ALA A 464 -20.27 3.73 19.52
N GLY A 465 -19.73 4.74 20.23
CA GLY A 465 -18.73 4.57 21.29
C GLY A 465 -17.79 5.77 21.37
N GLY A 466 -16.53 5.59 21.77
CA GLY A 466 -15.50 6.61 21.62
C GLY A 466 -15.04 6.76 20.17
N VAL A 467 -14.63 7.97 19.79
CA VAL A 467 -13.90 8.24 18.55
C VAL A 467 -12.41 8.25 18.90
N ASN A 468 -11.64 7.32 18.34
CA ASN A 468 -10.26 7.07 18.78
C ASN A 468 -9.24 7.92 18.00
N ASP A 469 -9.48 8.15 16.71
CA ASP A 469 -8.59 8.94 15.86
C ASP A 469 -9.37 9.67 14.75
N LEU A 470 -8.78 10.75 14.25
CA LEU A 470 -9.34 11.68 13.27
C LEU A 470 -8.23 12.22 12.37
N ALA A 471 -8.46 12.20 11.07
CA ALA A 471 -7.56 12.75 10.07
C ALA A 471 -8.33 13.43 8.93
N PHE A 472 -7.77 14.48 8.34
CA PHE A 472 -8.29 15.05 7.10
C PHE A 472 -7.71 14.33 5.88
N ALA A 473 -8.51 14.23 4.82
CA ALA A 473 -8.10 13.61 3.56
C ALA A 473 -8.74 14.33 2.38
N HIS A 474 -8.23 14.08 1.17
CA HIS A 474 -8.77 14.64 -0.08
C HIS A 474 -9.33 13.58 -1.05
N PRO A 475 -10.23 12.65 -0.64
CA PRO A 475 -10.81 11.65 -1.54
C PRO A 475 -11.42 12.31 -2.77
N ASN A 476 -11.00 11.88 -3.96
CA ASN A 476 -11.41 12.46 -5.25
C ASN A 476 -11.20 13.99 -5.34
N LYS A 477 -10.17 14.52 -4.66
CA LYS A 477 -9.83 15.95 -4.53
C LYS A 477 -10.81 16.79 -3.68
N GLN A 478 -11.76 16.17 -2.98
CA GLN A 478 -12.67 16.85 -2.05
C GLN A 478 -12.12 16.74 -0.61
N LEU A 479 -12.01 17.85 0.12
CA LEU A 479 -11.65 17.82 1.55
C LEU A 479 -12.74 17.13 2.36
N CYS A 480 -12.35 16.07 3.06
CA CYS A 480 -13.21 15.23 3.90
C CYS A 480 -12.50 14.91 5.22
N VAL A 481 -13.29 14.50 6.22
CA VAL A 481 -12.82 14.06 7.53
C VAL A 481 -12.97 12.55 7.62
N VAL A 482 -11.88 11.85 7.91
CA VAL A 482 -11.84 10.41 8.20
C VAL A 482 -11.84 10.25 9.72
N THR A 483 -12.70 9.37 10.23
CA THR A 483 -12.87 9.11 11.66
C THR A 483 -12.90 7.61 11.92
N CYS A 484 -12.39 7.16 13.06
CA CYS A 484 -12.50 5.77 13.50
C CYS A 484 -12.79 5.65 15.00
N GLY A 485 -13.31 4.51 15.45
CA GLY A 485 -13.72 4.37 16.84
C GLY A 485 -14.07 2.95 17.30
N ASP A 486 -14.70 2.89 18.48
CA ASP A 486 -15.02 1.65 19.19
C ASP A 486 -16.03 0.75 18.48
N ASP A 487 -16.82 1.33 17.56
CA ASP A 487 -17.75 0.57 16.71
C ASP A 487 -17.05 -0.27 15.62
N LYS A 488 -15.71 -0.23 15.56
CA LYS A 488 -14.84 -1.01 14.65
C LYS A 488 -14.92 -0.58 13.18
N ILE A 489 -15.50 0.59 12.93
CA ILE A 489 -15.74 1.12 11.58
C ILE A 489 -14.85 2.34 11.36
N ILE A 490 -14.43 2.57 10.11
CA ILE A 490 -13.84 3.84 9.67
C ILE A 490 -14.88 4.54 8.80
N LYS A 491 -15.17 5.80 9.09
CA LYS A 491 -16.18 6.59 8.38
C LYS A 491 -15.51 7.81 7.76
N VAL A 492 -16.03 8.24 6.61
CA VAL A 492 -15.56 9.44 5.91
C VAL A 492 -16.73 10.37 5.71
N TRP A 493 -16.56 11.61 6.12
CA TRP A 493 -17.58 12.66 6.13
C TRP A 493 -17.13 13.81 5.24
N ASP A 494 -18.04 14.36 4.45
CA ASP A 494 -17.79 15.68 3.85
C ASP A 494 -18.03 16.80 4.86
N LEU A 495 -17.59 18.02 4.52
CA LEU A 495 -17.75 19.20 5.38
C LEU A 495 -19.21 19.68 5.52
N THR A 496 -20.19 18.99 4.92
CA THR A 496 -21.63 19.23 5.14
C THR A 496 -22.23 18.26 6.16
N GLY A 497 -21.46 17.26 6.59
CA GLY A 497 -21.88 16.22 7.54
C GLY A 497 -22.51 14.99 6.91
N LYS A 498 -22.47 14.88 5.58
CA LYS A 498 -22.89 13.66 4.90
C LYS A 498 -21.78 12.62 4.97
N LYS A 499 -22.12 11.40 5.42
CA LYS A 499 -21.24 10.23 5.32
C LYS A 499 -21.08 9.83 3.86
N VAL A 500 -19.84 9.83 3.36
CA VAL A 500 -19.45 9.52 1.98
C VAL A 500 -18.96 8.07 1.85
N PHE A 501 -18.15 7.60 2.80
CA PHE A 501 -17.63 6.23 2.85
C PHE A 501 -17.79 5.60 4.24
N ASN A 502 -17.84 4.27 4.26
CA ASN A 502 -18.08 3.48 5.47
C ASN A 502 -17.36 2.13 5.33
N PHE A 503 -16.23 1.98 6.01
CA PHE A 503 -15.36 0.81 5.91
C PHE A 503 -15.57 -0.11 7.10
N GLU A 504 -16.06 -1.31 6.80
CA GLU A 504 -16.29 -2.40 7.75
C GLU A 504 -15.29 -3.53 7.47
N GLY A 505 -14.77 -4.17 8.53
CA GLY A 505 -13.85 -5.30 8.42
C GLY A 505 -12.80 -5.45 9.52
N HIS A 506 -12.66 -4.49 10.44
CA HIS A 506 -11.91 -4.71 11.68
C HIS A 506 -12.73 -5.55 12.67
N GLU A 507 -12.05 -6.44 13.40
CA GLU A 507 -12.67 -7.32 14.39
C GLU A 507 -12.59 -6.74 15.82
N ALA A 508 -11.73 -5.75 16.02
CA ALA A 508 -11.53 -4.99 17.26
C ALA A 508 -11.74 -3.47 17.01
N PRO A 509 -11.91 -2.65 18.07
CA PRO A 509 -11.93 -1.19 17.96
C PRO A 509 -10.77 -0.65 17.12
N VAL A 510 -11.06 0.27 16.19
CA VAL A 510 -10.01 0.91 15.39
C VAL A 510 -9.33 1.97 16.24
N TYR A 511 -8.02 1.89 16.34
CA TYR A 511 -7.18 2.71 17.23
C TYR A 511 -6.59 3.93 16.52
N SER A 512 -6.09 3.78 15.29
CA SER A 512 -5.52 4.89 14.52
C SER A 512 -5.79 4.77 13.01
N ILE A 513 -5.76 5.90 12.32
CA ILE A 513 -5.95 6.03 10.87
C ILE A 513 -4.89 6.95 10.24
N CYS A 514 -4.43 6.59 9.05
CA CYS A 514 -3.41 7.30 8.28
C CYS A 514 -3.83 7.35 6.81
N PRO A 515 -4.59 8.37 6.38
CA PRO A 515 -4.89 8.62 4.97
C PRO A 515 -3.62 9.03 4.20
N HIS A 516 -3.45 8.53 2.98
CA HIS A 516 -2.32 8.88 2.13
C HIS A 516 -2.67 8.86 0.63
N HIS A 517 -1.79 9.40 -0.21
CA HIS A 517 -1.88 9.31 -1.66
C HIS A 517 -0.54 8.99 -2.33
N LYS A 518 -0.57 8.16 -3.37
CA LYS A 518 0.61 7.81 -4.18
C LYS A 518 0.21 7.61 -5.63
N GLU A 519 0.89 8.29 -6.56
CA GLU A 519 0.68 8.16 -8.02
C GLU A 519 -0.81 8.29 -8.46
N ASN A 520 -1.54 9.25 -7.86
CA ASN A 520 -3.00 9.48 -7.99
C ASN A 520 -3.92 8.43 -7.33
N ILE A 521 -3.39 7.35 -6.75
CA ILE A 521 -4.16 6.42 -5.92
C ILE A 521 -4.27 7.00 -4.51
N GLN A 522 -5.45 6.95 -3.92
CA GLN A 522 -5.72 7.44 -2.56
C GLN A 522 -6.22 6.29 -1.69
N PHE A 523 -5.65 6.16 -0.50
CA PHE A 523 -5.93 5.06 0.41
C PHE A 523 -5.88 5.52 1.87
N ILE A 524 -6.36 4.65 2.76
CA ILE A 524 -6.26 4.81 4.21
C ILE A 524 -5.54 3.57 4.75
N PHE A 525 -4.53 3.76 5.58
CA PHE A 525 -4.11 2.72 6.53
C PHE A 525 -4.86 2.90 7.85
N SER A 526 -5.15 1.80 8.53
CA SER A 526 -5.73 1.81 9.86
C SER A 526 -5.18 0.69 10.71
N THR A 527 -5.20 0.89 12.03
CA THR A 527 -4.80 -0.10 13.02
C THR A 527 -5.95 -0.35 13.98
N ASP A 528 -6.14 -1.60 14.43
CA ASP A 528 -7.01 -1.89 15.59
C ASP A 528 -6.23 -2.15 16.87
N VAL A 529 -6.95 -2.22 17.99
CA VAL A 529 -6.40 -2.45 19.33
C VAL A 529 -5.70 -3.81 19.47
N ASP A 530 -6.02 -4.80 18.62
CA ASP A 530 -5.29 -6.08 18.56
C ASP A 530 -4.06 -6.02 17.62
N GLY A 531 -3.77 -4.86 17.05
CA GLY A 531 -2.62 -4.61 16.19
C GLY A 531 -2.79 -5.13 14.77
N LYS A 532 -4.00 -5.44 14.29
CA LYS A 532 -4.18 -5.67 12.84
C LYS A 532 -4.12 -4.34 12.12
N ILE A 533 -3.25 -4.27 11.12
CA ILE A 533 -3.16 -3.17 10.17
C ILE A 533 -4.02 -3.53 8.96
N LYS A 534 -4.82 -2.59 8.46
CA LYS A 534 -5.60 -2.74 7.23
C LYS A 534 -5.36 -1.58 6.28
N ALA A 535 -5.34 -1.87 4.98
CA ALA A 535 -5.29 -0.87 3.91
C ALA A 535 -6.65 -0.79 3.19
N TRP A 536 -7.15 0.41 2.89
CA TRP A 536 -8.46 0.64 2.28
C TRP A 536 -8.34 1.59 1.09
N LEU A 537 -9.15 1.36 0.05
CA LEU A 537 -9.35 2.29 -1.05
C LEU A 537 -10.71 2.98 -0.90
N TYR A 538 -10.87 4.19 -1.46
CA TYR A 538 -12.12 4.95 -1.45
C TYR A 538 -13.16 4.40 -2.44
N ASP A 539 -13.50 3.11 -2.31
CA ASP A 539 -14.43 2.37 -3.18
C ASP A 539 -15.47 1.52 -2.41
N ASN A 540 -15.41 1.52 -1.07
CA ASN A 540 -16.23 0.70 -0.17
C ASN A 540 -16.15 -0.83 -0.40
N MET A 541 -15.13 -1.36 -1.08
CA MET A 541 -14.99 -2.80 -1.36
C MET A 541 -14.26 -3.60 -0.26
N GLY A 542 -14.20 -3.08 0.97
CA GLY A 542 -13.50 -3.72 2.10
C GLY A 542 -11.98 -3.46 2.12
N SER A 543 -11.26 -4.11 3.05
CA SER A 543 -9.80 -3.97 3.13
C SER A 543 -9.12 -4.66 1.95
N ARG A 544 -8.05 -4.06 1.46
CA ARG A 544 -7.24 -4.54 0.33
C ARG A 544 -6.06 -5.38 0.77
N VAL A 545 -5.51 -5.07 1.94
CA VAL A 545 -4.43 -5.83 2.58
C VAL A 545 -4.63 -5.80 4.09
N ASP A 546 -4.25 -6.90 4.73
CA ASP A 546 -4.24 -7.10 6.17
C ASP A 546 -2.81 -7.47 6.60
N TYR A 547 -2.26 -6.81 7.62
CA TYR A 547 -0.96 -7.14 8.23
C TYR A 547 -1.09 -7.23 9.75
N ASP A 548 -0.20 -7.97 10.41
CA ASP A 548 -0.05 -7.95 11.87
C ASP A 548 1.06 -6.96 12.26
N ALA A 549 0.72 -5.92 13.02
CA ALA A 549 1.71 -5.05 13.66
C ALA A 549 2.56 -5.85 14.67
N PRO A 550 3.85 -5.50 14.85
CA PRO A 550 4.66 -6.06 15.93
C PRO A 550 3.96 -5.94 17.29
N GLY A 551 4.06 -6.94 18.15
CA GLY A 551 3.49 -6.86 19.51
C GLY A 551 1.96 -6.90 19.64
N ARG A 552 1.19 -6.89 18.52
CA ARG A 552 -0.27 -7.12 18.49
C ARG A 552 -1.07 -6.25 19.48
N TRP A 553 -0.89 -4.94 19.40
CA TRP A 553 -1.54 -3.96 20.29
C TRP A 553 -1.72 -2.60 19.61
N CYS A 554 -2.24 -1.60 20.34
CA CYS A 554 -2.40 -0.21 19.90
C CYS A 554 -1.13 0.34 19.24
N THR A 555 -1.26 0.69 17.95
CA THR A 555 -0.16 1.07 17.06
C THR A 555 -0.57 2.33 16.29
N THR A 556 0.31 3.33 16.21
CA THR A 556 0.14 4.49 15.33
C THR A 556 0.87 4.26 14.01
N MET A 557 0.37 4.85 12.92
CA MET A 557 0.98 4.77 11.58
C MET A 557 1.13 6.16 10.99
N LEU A 558 2.31 6.44 10.43
CA LEU A 558 2.60 7.70 9.76
C LEU A 558 3.46 7.46 8.53
N TYR A 559 3.23 8.30 7.53
CA TYR A 559 4.10 8.44 6.38
C TYR A 559 5.21 9.44 6.66
N SER A 560 6.35 9.27 5.98
CA SER A 560 7.34 10.33 5.83
C SER A 560 6.76 11.54 5.12
N ALA A 561 7.29 12.73 5.39
CA ALA A 561 6.81 13.99 4.81
C ALA A 561 6.82 14.03 3.26
N ASP A 562 7.69 13.24 2.61
CA ASP A 562 7.73 13.05 1.15
C ASP A 562 6.73 11.99 0.62
N GLY A 563 6.01 11.29 1.50
CA GLY A 563 5.09 10.21 1.18
C GLY A 563 5.75 8.91 0.68
N SER A 564 7.07 8.75 0.82
CA SER A 564 7.83 7.63 0.24
C SER A 564 8.03 6.42 1.16
N ARG A 565 7.99 6.61 2.49
CA ARG A 565 8.20 5.56 3.50
C ARG A 565 7.04 5.51 4.48
N LEU A 566 6.61 4.30 4.82
CA LEU A 566 5.57 4.04 5.81
C LEU A 566 6.19 3.48 7.08
N PHE A 567 5.82 4.05 8.22
CA PHE A 567 6.27 3.63 9.54
C PHE A 567 5.10 3.25 10.44
N SER A 568 5.36 2.36 11.40
CA SER A 568 4.45 2.15 12.51
C SER A 568 5.19 2.07 13.84
N CYS A 569 4.58 2.63 14.88
CA CYS A 569 5.15 2.69 16.22
C CYS A 569 4.07 2.39 17.27
N GLY A 570 4.45 1.68 18.32
CA GLY A 570 3.54 1.30 19.38
C GLY A 570 4.25 0.50 20.46
N THR A 571 3.44 -0.03 21.37
CA THR A 571 3.91 -0.74 22.58
C THR A 571 3.20 -2.08 22.62
N SER A 572 3.92 -3.19 22.82
CA SER A 572 3.30 -4.53 22.80
C SER A 572 2.42 -4.81 24.03
N LYS A 573 1.64 -5.91 23.99
CA LYS A 573 0.89 -6.43 25.15
C LYS A 573 1.78 -6.67 26.38
N GLU A 574 3.07 -6.90 26.19
CA GLU A 574 4.08 -7.13 27.22
C GLU A 574 4.77 -5.85 27.72
N GLY A 575 4.50 -4.69 27.09
CA GLY A 575 5.12 -3.40 27.43
C GLY A 575 6.41 -3.06 26.67
N GLU A 576 6.72 -3.79 25.59
CA GLU A 576 7.92 -3.55 24.76
C GLU A 576 7.58 -2.54 23.64
N SER A 577 8.23 -1.38 23.63
CA SER A 577 8.06 -0.38 22.57
C SER A 577 8.78 -0.80 21.30
N TYR A 578 8.24 -0.43 20.14
CA TYR A 578 8.87 -0.69 18.86
C TYR A 578 8.57 0.40 17.83
N LEU A 579 9.49 0.54 16.89
CA LEU A 579 9.35 1.35 15.67
C LEU A 579 9.82 0.50 14.49
N VAL A 580 9.02 0.45 13.42
CA VAL A 580 9.33 -0.32 12.21
C VAL A 580 9.02 0.48 10.95
N GLU A 581 9.83 0.27 9.91
CA GLU A 581 9.59 0.74 8.54
C GLU A 581 9.02 -0.43 7.72
N TRP A 582 8.01 -0.16 6.89
CA TRP A 582 7.33 -1.15 6.06
C TRP A 582 7.76 -1.08 4.60
N ASN A 583 7.90 -2.23 3.95
CA ASN A 583 7.95 -2.31 2.49
C ASN A 583 6.51 -2.38 1.96
N GLU A 584 5.99 -1.27 1.44
CA GLU A 584 4.64 -1.17 0.88
C GLU A 584 4.32 -2.25 -0.16
N SER A 585 5.29 -2.63 -0.99
CA SER A 585 5.07 -3.56 -2.10
C SER A 585 5.06 -5.04 -1.68
N GLU A 586 5.61 -5.36 -0.52
CA GLU A 586 5.74 -6.73 -0.01
C GLU A 586 4.91 -6.98 1.26
N GLY A 587 4.46 -5.92 1.94
CA GLY A 587 3.80 -6.03 3.25
C GLY A 587 4.72 -6.45 4.39
N ALA A 588 6.03 -6.55 4.13
CA ALA A 588 7.04 -7.00 5.07
C ALA A 588 7.65 -5.82 5.84
N ILE A 589 8.14 -6.09 7.04
CA ILE A 589 8.95 -5.14 7.81
C ILE A 589 10.31 -4.98 7.11
N ARG A 590 10.58 -3.79 6.57
CA ARG A 590 11.83 -3.42 5.90
C ARG A 590 12.94 -3.18 6.93
N ARG A 591 12.63 -2.45 8.00
CA ARG A 591 13.57 -2.14 9.10
C ARG A 591 12.87 -2.21 10.45
N ARG A 592 13.63 -2.58 11.49
CA ARG A 592 13.25 -2.47 12.90
C ARG A 592 14.29 -1.63 13.61
N TYR A 593 13.85 -0.54 14.22
CA TYR A 593 14.72 0.37 14.96
C TYR A 593 14.98 -0.16 16.37
N SER A 594 16.17 0.10 16.89
CA SER A 594 16.69 -0.44 18.15
C SER A 594 17.04 0.69 19.13
N GLY A 595 17.02 0.41 20.43
CA GLY A 595 17.26 1.43 21.49
C GLY A 595 16.05 1.71 22.40
N PHE A 596 14.93 1.01 22.20
CA PHE A 596 13.76 1.05 23.09
C PHE A 596 14.04 0.42 24.46
N GLY A 597 13.28 0.85 25.48
CA GLY A 597 13.36 0.28 26.83
C GLY A 597 12.73 -1.11 26.90
N LYS A 598 13.26 -2.00 27.77
CA LYS A 598 12.73 -3.36 27.96
C LYS A 598 11.35 -3.42 28.62
N LYS A 599 10.86 -2.30 29.13
CA LYS A 599 9.52 -2.11 29.71
C LYS A 599 9.21 -0.62 29.68
N SER A 600 8.46 -0.19 28.67
CA SER A 600 7.78 1.09 28.79
C SER A 600 6.71 0.98 29.87
N VAL A 601 6.68 1.93 30.79
CA VAL A 601 5.49 2.08 31.64
C VAL A 601 4.42 2.69 30.75
N ALA A 602 3.26 2.02 30.64
CA ALA A 602 1.93 2.48 30.14
C ALA A 602 1.78 3.59 29.05
N GLY A 603 2.80 3.89 28.25
CA GLY A 603 2.75 4.89 27.18
C GLY A 603 2.59 4.24 25.79
N VAL A 604 1.85 4.90 24.88
CA VAL A 604 1.89 4.58 23.46
C VAL A 604 2.98 5.43 22.82
N ALA A 605 3.98 4.77 22.25
CA ALA A 605 5.07 5.44 21.56
C ALA A 605 4.54 6.28 20.37
N GLN A 606 4.63 7.60 20.49
CA GLN A 606 4.31 8.55 19.42
C GLN A 606 5.59 8.96 18.70
N PHE A 607 5.49 9.15 17.39
CA PHE A 607 6.64 9.46 16.55
C PHE A 607 6.33 10.49 15.48
N ASP A 608 7.37 11.13 14.93
CA ASP A 608 7.26 12.10 13.84
C ASP A 608 8.48 11.97 12.89
N THR A 609 8.30 12.34 11.62
CA THR A 609 9.28 12.18 10.52
C THR A 609 9.97 13.50 10.20
N THR A 610 10.69 14.03 11.20
CA THR A 610 11.37 15.33 11.12
C THR A 610 12.26 15.46 9.88
N GLN A 611 11.94 16.47 9.05
CA GLN A 611 12.69 16.88 7.86
C GLN A 611 13.00 15.75 6.87
N ASN A 612 12.18 14.68 6.88
CA ASN A 612 12.31 13.53 5.98
C ASN A 612 13.66 12.79 6.09
N HIS A 613 14.37 12.98 7.21
CA HIS A 613 15.68 12.39 7.49
C HIS A 613 15.79 11.73 8.86
N PHE A 614 15.08 12.23 9.89
CA PHE A 614 15.14 11.67 11.24
C PHE A 614 13.76 11.28 11.76
N LEU A 615 13.73 10.25 12.61
CA LEU A 615 12.56 9.82 13.37
C LEU A 615 12.75 10.25 14.83
N ALA A 616 11.78 10.95 15.40
CA ALA A 616 11.72 11.22 16.83
C ALA A 616 10.66 10.31 17.47
N VAL A 617 10.92 9.70 18.63
CA VAL A 617 9.93 8.90 19.40
C VAL A 617 9.94 9.28 20.87
N GLY A 618 8.76 9.48 21.47
CA GLY A 618 8.59 9.66 22.92
C GLY A 618 8.47 8.32 23.66
N GLU A 619 9.33 8.07 24.65
CA GLU A 619 9.30 6.89 25.53
C GLU A 619 9.88 7.24 26.92
N ASP A 620 9.21 6.83 28.01
CA ASP A 620 9.71 6.93 29.39
C ASP A 620 10.30 8.30 29.79
N SER A 621 9.55 9.39 29.54
CA SER A 621 9.99 10.79 29.77
C SER A 621 11.24 11.23 28.99
N ARG A 622 11.56 10.54 27.88
CA ARG A 622 12.65 10.89 26.97
C ARG A 622 12.15 10.98 25.54
N ILE A 623 12.77 11.85 24.75
CA ILE A 623 12.62 11.88 23.29
C ILE A 623 13.87 11.26 22.69
N LYS A 624 13.70 10.15 21.97
CA LYS A 624 14.78 9.42 21.29
C LYS A 624 14.76 9.75 19.81
N PHE A 625 15.93 9.78 19.18
CA PHE A 625 16.10 10.13 17.77
C PHE A 625 16.86 9.04 17.01
N TRP A 626 16.43 8.77 15.78
CA TRP A 626 17.05 7.85 14.81
C TRP A 626 17.23 8.55 13.46
N ASP A 627 18.23 8.12 12.69
CA ASP A 627 18.28 8.41 11.25
C ASP A 627 17.28 7.48 10.53
N MET A 628 16.57 7.96 9.52
CA MET A 628 15.61 7.13 8.77
C MET A 628 16.26 5.98 8.00
N ASP A 629 17.59 5.98 7.83
CA ASP A 629 18.35 4.92 7.18
C ASP A 629 19.24 4.07 8.11
N ASP A 630 19.42 4.46 9.39
CA ASP A 630 20.11 3.67 10.43
C ASP A 630 19.13 3.10 11.49
N THR A 631 19.29 1.83 11.84
CA THR A 631 18.50 1.15 12.87
C THR A 631 19.00 1.43 14.30
N SER A 632 20.16 2.07 14.45
CA SER A 632 20.72 2.47 15.75
C SER A 632 20.17 3.83 16.24
N MET A 633 19.95 3.96 17.56
CA MET A 633 19.51 5.22 18.16
C MET A 633 20.66 6.23 18.15
N LEU A 634 20.45 7.40 17.52
CA LEU A 634 21.45 8.47 17.43
C LEU A 634 21.67 9.15 18.78
N THR A 635 20.58 9.56 19.45
CA THR A 635 20.64 10.28 20.72
C THR A 635 19.30 10.23 21.45
N SER A 636 19.30 10.63 22.72
CA SER A 636 18.10 10.80 23.53
C SER A 636 18.19 12.04 24.39
N THR A 637 17.14 12.86 24.36
CA THR A 637 16.98 14.07 25.15
C THR A 637 16.02 13.78 26.30
N GLU A 638 16.39 14.12 27.53
CA GLU A 638 15.46 14.03 28.66
C GLU A 638 14.44 15.17 28.58
N ALA A 639 13.16 14.81 28.68
CA ALA A 639 12.08 15.76 28.73
C ALA A 639 11.91 16.20 30.20
N ASP A 640 12.83 17.06 30.64
CA ASP A 640 13.02 17.45 32.03
C ASP A 640 11.73 18.06 32.64
N GLY A 641 11.26 17.51 33.76
CA GLY A 641 10.05 17.96 34.45
C GLY A 641 8.91 16.94 34.61
N GLY A 642 9.13 15.88 35.42
CA GLY A 642 8.06 15.17 36.14
C GLY A 642 6.91 14.58 35.30
N LEU A 643 7.16 14.22 34.05
CA LEU A 643 6.10 13.95 33.07
C LEU A 643 5.24 12.71 33.39
N PRO A 644 3.92 12.77 33.15
CA PRO A 644 3.08 11.60 33.19
C PRO A 644 3.43 10.63 32.05
N VAL A 645 3.09 9.38 32.29
CA VAL A 645 3.46 8.22 31.49
C VAL A 645 2.94 8.26 30.03
N SER A 646 1.92 9.08 29.75
CA SER A 646 1.41 9.37 28.41
C SER A 646 1.92 10.73 27.91
N PHE A 647 3.20 10.81 27.54
CA PHE A 647 3.77 11.99 26.89
C PHE A 647 3.32 12.10 25.43
N LEU A 648 3.07 13.33 24.98
CA LEU A 648 2.57 13.65 23.64
C LEU A 648 3.43 14.73 23.02
N PHE A 649 3.67 14.62 21.72
CA PHE A 649 4.64 15.46 21.04
C PHE A 649 4.27 15.63 19.56
N SER A 650 4.53 16.81 19.03
CA SER A 650 4.25 17.19 17.64
C SER A 650 5.34 18.17 17.20
N TRP A 651 5.74 18.16 15.93
CA TRP A 651 6.68 19.12 15.37
C TRP A 651 6.07 20.00 14.29
N ALA A 652 6.50 21.26 14.28
CA ALA A 652 6.40 22.11 13.11
C ALA A 652 7.65 21.98 12.23
N VAL A 653 7.49 21.53 10.98
CA VAL A 653 8.55 21.56 9.96
C VAL A 653 8.04 22.30 8.72
N SER A 654 8.81 23.28 8.23
CA SER A 654 8.47 24.01 7.02
C SER A 654 8.77 23.19 5.76
N SER A 655 7.73 22.61 5.14
CA SER A 655 7.80 21.99 3.82
C SER A 655 7.75 23.04 2.70
N THR A 656 8.79 23.88 2.59
CA THR A 656 8.98 24.74 1.43
C THR A 656 9.51 23.97 0.22
N SER A 657 8.69 23.11 -0.36
CA SER A 657 8.79 22.68 -1.77
C SER A 657 7.40 22.36 -2.31
N ARG A 658 7.11 22.89 -3.51
CA ARG A 658 5.82 22.80 -4.22
C ARG A 658 5.51 21.41 -4.75
#